data_AF-A0A7H8L407-F1
#
_entry.id   AF-A0A7H8L407-F1
#
_cell.length_a   1.000
_cell.length_b   1.000
_cell.length_c   1.000
_cell.angle_alpha   90.00
_cell.angle_beta   90.00
_cell.angle_gamma   90.00
#
_symmetry.space_group_name_H-M   'P 1'
#
loop_
_entity.id
_entity.type
_entity.pdbx_description
1 polymer ?
#
loop_
_entity_poly.entity_id
_entity_poly.type
_entity_poly.pdbx_seq_one_letter_code
_entity_poly.pdbx_strand_id
1 'polypeptide(L)'
;MTDADGMLIGGRYRLIEPVGRGGMGRVWRGRDETLHREVAVKEILFPAGLEDEQRELLLQRVMREARVAAGINHPGIITVFDVVEHDGAPVIVMEFVVGSSLAATVRDHGRLPAPRVAAIGLAVLEALTAAHAAGVVHRDLKPDNILLSGNRVVLTDFGIASIADATMSLTNTGTLLGTPAYMAPEQLDGKPASPASDLWSLGATLHTAVEGEAPFTAGTLTALYVAILTQPPRPSRFAGPLTPVLLGLLVKDPALRLTAEQTARLLAAAAQPAVAPAPPAPQTPPRQETARDAVPPPPVPSAPPPFPSAPPTTPPPAPDQARDATPHPYAHPAPGPVDTPHPYASPDPSPDPAPNPYASPLPSPNPYLSSAPFPNPYATPLPPVVPAPGPAAPGGPGRRRRALLFGALGVVAAVVPAGLLLPGLLNRYENAGGEVGGVGSSSPSPSSSRRSNDGGVTTTTTAAYDAAIDQVLNPSDRKGGTLNLGTSGDVDSLDPARSYYGWAWNFQRLYVRTLYAYAGAPGRDGTAVVPDLAAAAPEVSADGRTYTVRLRPGLKFEDGTPITAKDVKYGIERSFDQDVLFGGPVLLSDVLDQGQGYKGPYSDSDPDRLGLKSVRTPNDLTVVFSLAEPNGDFPYLLTLGTTAPVPKAADTRDKYGEKPVSSGPYRFRTVQTGKSYELERNPAWDQSTDPLRKALPDRIRLTVAGSGEEVDNRLLSGGFDLDLAQAGLQPATQAKVLADPGLKARTDDPATGVVRYVALVPAVPPLDNQHCRNAVLYAADPGALQTARGGPQSGTPVGTLLPPTVSGSDDYDPYGLTDGRPDPAKAKAELAACGKPNGFDTTMAVRADNPKEQAAALALQNSLKSVGINVTPQTYELKDMADTVGSPDTVKSKGYGLIMSSWIADYPSGGVFLQDLTDGRRIRGTGNYNFTGLNDPEINGWFDQATAQTDPARAAELYRKVNHKVADGAYYLPYLATRTLNYRNPRLTNVYVTDAYGGVDLQALGLSDGK
;
A
#
# COMPACT_ATOMS: atom_id res chain seq x y z
N MET A 1 6.86 -13.66 -35.84
CA MET A 1 7.67 -14.57 -36.68
C MET A 1 8.73 -15.15 -35.75
N THR A 2 8.86 -16.46 -35.47
CA THR A 2 8.53 -17.72 -36.19
C THR A 2 9.52 -18.12 -37.27
N ASP A 3 10.74 -18.50 -36.86
CA ASP A 3 11.76 -19.22 -37.64
C ASP A 3 12.52 -20.17 -36.70
N ALA A 4 11.90 -21.28 -36.30
CA ALA A 4 12.49 -22.28 -35.39
C ALA A 4 12.07 -23.73 -35.70
N ASP A 5 10.92 -23.91 -36.35
CA ASP A 5 10.40 -25.22 -36.74
C ASP A 5 11.39 -25.91 -37.70
N GLY A 6 11.90 -27.08 -37.31
CA GLY A 6 12.92 -27.82 -38.06
C GLY A 6 14.39 -27.52 -37.70
N MET A 7 14.68 -26.59 -36.78
CA MET A 7 16.04 -26.33 -36.26
C MET A 7 16.65 -27.58 -35.61
N LEU A 8 17.97 -27.80 -35.73
CA LEU A 8 18.65 -29.03 -35.28
C LEU A 8 19.64 -28.75 -34.13
N ILE A 9 19.17 -28.95 -32.90
CA ILE A 9 19.98 -28.76 -31.68
C ILE A 9 21.00 -29.89 -31.53
N GLY A 10 22.25 -29.54 -31.19
CA GLY A 10 23.33 -30.50 -30.94
C GLY A 10 23.65 -31.44 -32.11
N GLY A 11 23.22 -31.10 -33.33
CA GLY A 11 23.34 -31.97 -34.52
C GLY A 11 22.45 -33.23 -34.50
N ARG A 12 21.51 -33.36 -33.55
CA ARG A 12 20.73 -34.59 -33.31
C ARG A 12 19.25 -34.39 -33.00
N TYR A 13 18.88 -33.26 -32.41
CA TYR A 13 17.53 -33.03 -31.88
C TYR A 13 16.79 -31.99 -32.70
N ARG A 14 15.89 -32.44 -33.58
CA ARG A 14 15.12 -31.53 -34.44
C ARG A 14 13.94 -30.96 -33.68
N LEU A 15 13.80 -29.64 -33.62
CA LEU A 15 12.64 -28.97 -33.07
C LEU A 15 11.43 -29.15 -34.00
N ILE A 16 10.26 -29.45 -33.43
CA ILE A 16 8.99 -29.62 -34.17
C ILE A 16 8.08 -28.42 -33.93
N GLU A 17 7.74 -28.16 -32.66
CA GLU A 17 6.78 -27.12 -32.27
C GLU A 17 7.08 -26.60 -30.84
N PRO A 18 6.81 -25.32 -30.53
CA PRO A 18 6.96 -24.77 -29.18
C PRO A 18 5.85 -25.28 -28.26
N VAL A 19 6.24 -25.89 -27.14
CA VAL A 19 5.33 -26.42 -26.10
C VAL A 19 5.13 -25.43 -24.97
N GLY A 20 6.13 -24.58 -24.70
CA GLY A 20 6.01 -23.54 -23.69
C GLY A 20 7.15 -22.52 -23.73
N ARG A 21 6.89 -21.32 -23.19
CA ARG A 21 7.88 -20.27 -22.98
C ARG A 21 7.67 -19.65 -21.61
N GLY A 22 8.66 -19.81 -20.73
CA GLY A 22 8.66 -19.23 -19.39
C GLY A 22 9.79 -18.22 -19.21
N GLY A 23 9.94 -17.66 -18.02
CA GLY A 23 11.05 -16.75 -17.73
C GLY A 23 12.43 -17.41 -17.82
N MET A 24 12.52 -18.71 -17.48
CA MET A 24 13.79 -19.45 -17.43
C MET A 24 14.27 -19.99 -18.79
N GLY A 25 13.43 -19.94 -19.83
CA GLY A 25 13.75 -20.64 -21.07
C GLY A 25 12.57 -20.92 -22.01
N ARG A 26 12.89 -21.65 -23.09
CA ARG A 26 11.94 -22.14 -24.09
C ARG A 26 11.90 -23.67 -24.04
N VAL A 27 10.70 -24.24 -24.19
CA VAL A 27 10.50 -25.69 -24.28
C VAL A 27 9.83 -26.01 -25.60
N TRP A 28 10.44 -26.89 -26.39
CA TRP A 28 9.89 -27.42 -27.63
C TRP A 28 9.63 -28.92 -27.51
N ARG A 29 8.65 -29.39 -28.27
CA ARG A 29 8.58 -30.78 -28.71
C ARG A 29 9.59 -30.94 -29.83
N GLY A 30 10.40 -31.99 -29.77
CA GLY A 30 11.38 -32.31 -30.79
C GLY A 30 11.50 -33.80 -31.05
N ARG A 31 12.37 -34.16 -31.98
CA ARG A 31 12.70 -35.54 -32.34
C ARG A 31 14.18 -35.82 -32.20
N ASP A 32 14.51 -36.88 -31.49
CA ASP A 32 15.84 -37.50 -31.49
C ASP A 32 16.02 -38.19 -32.85
N GLU A 33 16.79 -37.59 -33.77
CA GLU A 33 16.91 -38.13 -35.13
C GLU A 33 17.68 -39.45 -35.18
N THR A 34 18.50 -39.74 -34.16
CA THR A 34 19.24 -41.00 -34.04
C THR A 34 18.40 -42.14 -33.45
N LEU A 35 17.58 -41.86 -32.43
CA LEU A 35 16.72 -42.87 -31.79
C LEU A 35 15.25 -42.82 -32.25
N HIS A 36 14.94 -41.96 -33.23
CA HIS A 36 13.65 -41.75 -33.89
C HIS A 36 12.42 -41.45 -32.99
N ARG A 37 12.65 -41.17 -31.70
CA ARG A 37 11.65 -40.90 -30.65
C ARG A 37 11.36 -39.41 -30.46
N GLU A 38 10.22 -39.11 -29.85
CA GLU A 38 9.88 -37.75 -29.39
C GLU A 38 10.61 -37.41 -28.09
N VAL A 39 10.99 -36.13 -27.94
CA VAL A 39 11.69 -35.57 -26.77
C VAL A 39 11.19 -34.16 -26.47
N ALA A 40 11.24 -33.76 -25.21
CA ALA A 40 11.15 -32.35 -24.83
C ALA A 40 12.56 -31.75 -24.87
N VAL A 41 12.71 -30.58 -25.49
CA VAL A 41 13.98 -29.85 -25.63
C VAL A 41 13.83 -28.50 -24.93
N LYS A 42 14.58 -28.29 -23.85
CA LYS A 42 14.50 -27.10 -23.00
C LYS A 42 15.79 -26.28 -23.06
N GLU A 43 15.75 -25.17 -23.79
CA GLU A 43 16.81 -24.15 -23.83
C GLU A 43 16.72 -23.28 -22.58
N ILE A 44 17.82 -23.19 -21.82
CA ILE A 44 17.95 -22.30 -20.67
C ILE A 44 18.50 -20.95 -21.14
N LEU A 45 17.74 -19.87 -20.91
CA LEU A 45 18.14 -18.53 -21.34
C LEU A 45 18.91 -17.81 -20.23
N PHE A 46 20.15 -17.42 -20.50
CA PHE A 46 20.95 -16.61 -19.58
C PHE A 46 20.61 -15.10 -19.66
N PRO A 47 20.74 -14.34 -18.55
CA PRO A 47 20.60 -12.89 -18.56
C PRO A 47 21.49 -12.17 -19.58
N ALA A 48 20.97 -11.07 -20.15
CA ALA A 48 21.73 -10.17 -21.00
C ALA A 48 22.67 -9.29 -20.15
N GLY A 49 23.90 -9.04 -20.63
CA GLY A 49 24.90 -8.23 -19.93
C GLY A 49 25.80 -8.99 -18.95
N LEU A 50 25.86 -10.32 -19.04
CA LEU A 50 26.90 -11.12 -18.38
C LEU A 50 28.22 -11.06 -19.17
N GLU A 51 29.33 -10.88 -18.45
CA GLU A 51 30.70 -11.04 -18.99
C GLU A 51 30.98 -12.51 -19.37
N ASP A 52 31.87 -12.75 -20.33
CA ASP A 52 32.10 -14.10 -20.87
C ASP A 52 32.64 -15.10 -19.83
N GLU A 53 33.47 -14.65 -18.89
CA GLU A 53 33.95 -15.49 -17.76
C GLU A 53 32.78 -15.88 -16.82
N GLN A 54 31.81 -14.98 -16.61
CA GLN A 54 30.62 -15.26 -15.80
C GLN A 54 29.68 -16.23 -16.53
N ARG A 55 29.53 -16.07 -17.85
CA ARG A 55 28.76 -16.98 -18.72
C ARG A 55 29.31 -18.41 -18.65
N GLU A 56 30.63 -18.57 -18.78
CA GLU A 56 31.29 -19.88 -18.72
C GLU A 56 31.13 -20.55 -17.35
N LEU A 57 31.33 -19.81 -16.26
CA LEU A 57 31.13 -20.33 -14.91
C LEU A 57 29.68 -20.77 -14.65
N LEU A 58 28.69 -20.04 -15.17
CA LEU A 58 27.27 -20.42 -15.10
C LEU A 58 26.98 -21.67 -15.97
N LEU A 59 27.51 -21.72 -17.19
CA LEU A 59 27.37 -22.85 -18.12
C LEU A 59 27.92 -24.14 -17.51
N GLN A 60 29.16 -24.13 -17.01
CA GLN A 60 29.78 -25.30 -16.36
C GLN A 60 28.97 -25.81 -15.17
N ARG A 61 28.39 -24.89 -14.38
CA ARG A 61 27.64 -25.22 -13.16
C ARG A 61 26.26 -25.81 -13.48
N VAL A 62 25.51 -25.19 -14.41
CA VAL A 62 24.26 -25.73 -14.97
C VAL A 62 24.48 -27.11 -15.58
N MET A 63 25.52 -27.27 -16.39
CA MET A 63 25.92 -28.55 -17.01
C MET A 63 26.31 -29.61 -15.97
N ARG A 64 26.82 -29.23 -14.80
CA ARG A 64 27.13 -30.16 -13.70
C ARG A 64 25.84 -30.62 -13.01
N GLU A 65 24.99 -29.70 -12.56
CA GLU A 65 23.78 -30.07 -11.82
C GLU A 65 22.76 -30.82 -12.70
N ALA A 66 22.63 -30.48 -14.00
CA ALA A 66 21.80 -31.23 -14.94
C ALA A 66 22.22 -32.71 -15.08
N ARG A 67 23.54 -32.99 -15.07
CA ARG A 67 24.07 -34.38 -15.11
C ARG A 67 23.82 -35.16 -13.81
N VAL A 68 23.77 -34.48 -12.66
CA VAL A 68 23.40 -35.13 -11.39
C VAL A 68 21.91 -35.47 -11.37
N ALA A 69 21.04 -34.56 -11.83
CA ALA A 69 19.60 -34.83 -11.97
C ALA A 69 19.32 -35.97 -12.97
N ALA A 70 20.04 -36.03 -14.08
CA ALA A 70 19.94 -37.12 -15.07
C ALA A 70 20.35 -38.51 -14.52
N GLY A 71 21.04 -38.58 -13.39
CA GLY A 71 21.38 -39.84 -12.72
C GLY A 71 20.22 -40.47 -11.93
N ILE A 72 19.10 -39.77 -11.73
CA ILE A 72 18.00 -40.23 -10.87
C ILE A 72 16.98 -41.03 -11.68
N ASN A 73 17.00 -42.35 -11.52
CA ASN A 73 16.01 -43.25 -12.13
C ASN A 73 14.82 -43.49 -11.18
N HIS A 74 13.71 -42.78 -11.38
CA HIS A 74 12.47 -42.96 -10.63
C HIS A 74 11.25 -42.68 -11.53
N PRO A 75 10.19 -43.52 -11.54
CA PRO A 75 9.05 -43.36 -12.47
C PRO A 75 8.26 -42.05 -12.30
N GLY A 76 8.33 -41.46 -11.10
CA GLY A 76 7.74 -40.15 -10.79
C GLY A 76 8.65 -38.94 -11.05
N ILE A 77 9.81 -39.13 -11.68
CA ILE A 77 10.75 -38.07 -12.07
C ILE A 77 10.84 -38.01 -13.60
N ILE A 78 11.04 -36.82 -14.16
CA ILE A 78 11.24 -36.63 -15.60
C ILE A 78 12.58 -37.24 -16.04
N THR A 79 12.56 -38.12 -17.05
CA THR A 79 13.81 -38.73 -17.52
C THR A 79 14.59 -37.74 -18.38
N VAL A 80 15.75 -37.27 -17.92
CA VAL A 80 16.70 -36.52 -18.77
C VAL A 80 17.48 -37.50 -19.64
N PHE A 81 17.55 -37.25 -20.94
CA PHE A 81 18.19 -38.10 -21.94
C PHE A 81 19.55 -37.58 -22.40
N ASP A 82 19.74 -36.26 -22.46
CA ASP A 82 20.98 -35.61 -22.90
C ASP A 82 21.06 -34.18 -22.36
N VAL A 83 22.26 -33.63 -22.28
CA VAL A 83 22.50 -32.22 -21.90
C VAL A 83 23.60 -31.66 -22.78
N VAL A 84 23.22 -30.81 -23.72
CA VAL A 84 24.08 -30.30 -24.79
C VAL A 84 24.22 -28.78 -24.68
N GLU A 85 25.24 -28.24 -25.35
CA GLU A 85 25.37 -26.79 -25.56
C GLU A 85 24.89 -26.43 -26.97
N HIS A 86 24.23 -25.29 -27.11
CA HIS A 86 23.87 -24.72 -28.41
C HIS A 86 23.92 -23.19 -28.33
N ASP A 87 24.61 -22.55 -29.27
CA ASP A 87 24.78 -21.10 -29.38
C ASP A 87 25.17 -20.39 -28.05
N GLY A 88 26.02 -21.05 -27.23
CA GLY A 88 26.48 -20.53 -25.93
C GLY A 88 25.44 -20.61 -24.81
N ALA A 89 24.39 -21.42 -24.97
CA ALA A 89 23.36 -21.72 -23.97
C ALA A 89 23.25 -23.23 -23.69
N PRO A 90 23.00 -23.66 -22.44
CA PRO A 90 22.75 -25.07 -22.14
C PRO A 90 21.32 -25.48 -22.51
N VAL A 91 21.20 -26.62 -23.17
CA VAL A 91 19.93 -27.21 -23.60
C VAL A 91 19.78 -28.61 -23.00
N ILE A 92 18.71 -28.81 -22.24
CA ILE A 92 18.37 -30.09 -21.61
C ILE A 92 17.40 -30.84 -22.52
N VAL A 93 17.71 -32.09 -22.85
CA VAL A 93 16.83 -32.97 -23.63
C VAL A 93 16.27 -34.04 -22.71
N MET A 94 14.95 -34.18 -22.67
CA MET A 94 14.24 -35.00 -21.69
C MET A 94 13.00 -35.69 -22.28
N GLU A 95 12.37 -36.54 -21.48
CA GLU A 95 11.13 -37.24 -21.80
C GLU A 95 9.99 -36.28 -22.21
N PHE A 96 9.33 -36.55 -23.34
CA PHE A 96 8.12 -35.82 -23.72
C PHE A 96 6.89 -36.47 -23.08
N VAL A 97 6.45 -35.94 -21.95
CA VAL A 97 5.26 -36.44 -21.23
C VAL A 97 3.99 -35.86 -21.83
N VAL A 98 3.20 -36.72 -22.49
CA VAL A 98 1.86 -36.35 -22.99
C VAL A 98 0.88 -36.29 -21.81
N GLY A 99 0.53 -35.07 -21.38
CA GLY A 99 -0.34 -34.80 -20.25
C GLY A 99 -0.45 -33.30 -19.95
N SER A 100 -1.21 -32.94 -18.91
CA SER A 100 -1.38 -31.55 -18.45
C SER A 100 -0.62 -31.32 -17.14
N SER A 101 -0.18 -30.09 -16.87
CA SER A 101 0.34 -29.76 -15.53
C SER A 101 -0.78 -29.76 -14.49
N LEU A 102 -0.43 -29.90 -13.20
CA LEU A 102 -1.37 -29.73 -12.11
C LEU A 102 -1.94 -28.29 -12.09
N ALA A 103 -1.14 -27.28 -12.46
CA ALA A 103 -1.61 -25.91 -12.65
C ALA A 103 -2.68 -25.76 -13.75
N ALA A 104 -2.51 -26.42 -14.90
CA ALA A 104 -3.53 -26.44 -15.95
C ALA A 104 -4.77 -27.21 -15.48
N THR A 105 -4.57 -28.37 -14.84
CA THR A 105 -5.67 -29.21 -14.33
C THR A 105 -6.56 -28.47 -13.32
N VAL A 106 -5.97 -27.71 -12.40
CA VAL A 106 -6.71 -26.88 -11.41
C VAL A 106 -7.38 -25.67 -12.07
N ARG A 107 -6.84 -25.15 -13.17
CA ARG A 107 -7.41 -24.03 -13.94
C ARG A 107 -8.63 -24.48 -14.77
N ASP A 108 -8.52 -25.64 -15.41
CA ASP A 108 -9.50 -26.13 -16.38
C ASP A 108 -10.65 -26.92 -15.72
N HIS A 109 -10.44 -27.43 -14.50
CA HIS A 109 -11.43 -28.23 -13.75
C HIS A 109 -11.73 -27.69 -12.33
N GLY A 110 -11.04 -26.63 -11.90
CA GLY A 110 -11.13 -26.11 -10.53
C GLY A 110 -10.42 -26.99 -9.51
N ARG A 111 -10.75 -26.78 -8.23
CA ARG A 111 -10.28 -27.58 -7.09
C ARG A 111 -10.47 -29.09 -7.28
N LEU A 112 -9.46 -29.86 -6.90
CA LEU A 112 -9.48 -31.32 -6.98
C LEU A 112 -9.92 -31.96 -5.64
N PRO A 113 -10.64 -33.10 -5.64
CA PRO A 113 -11.05 -33.77 -4.40
C PRO A 113 -9.87 -34.18 -3.54
N ALA A 114 -9.96 -33.97 -2.21
CA ALA A 114 -8.88 -34.21 -1.27
C ALA A 114 -8.21 -35.60 -1.39
N PRO A 115 -8.91 -36.74 -1.60
CA PRO A 115 -8.25 -38.03 -1.79
C PRO A 115 -7.40 -38.12 -3.07
N ARG A 116 -7.79 -37.43 -4.15
CA ARG A 116 -6.98 -37.36 -5.39
C ARG A 116 -5.76 -36.45 -5.18
N VAL A 117 -5.91 -35.35 -4.46
CA VAL A 117 -4.78 -34.48 -4.07
C VAL A 117 -3.81 -35.22 -3.16
N ALA A 118 -4.31 -36.03 -2.21
CA ALA A 118 -3.48 -36.88 -1.35
C ALA A 118 -2.70 -37.93 -2.14
N ALA A 119 -3.32 -38.59 -3.13
CA ALA A 119 -2.65 -39.54 -4.01
C ALA A 119 -1.57 -38.86 -4.89
N ILE A 120 -1.83 -37.66 -5.40
CA ILE A 120 -0.83 -36.86 -6.13
C ILE A 120 0.33 -36.48 -5.20
N GLY A 121 0.03 -36.01 -3.99
CA GLY A 121 1.03 -35.65 -2.98
C GLY A 121 1.92 -36.82 -2.58
N LEU A 122 1.38 -38.03 -2.48
CA LEU A 122 2.15 -39.24 -2.17
C LEU A 122 3.16 -39.56 -3.28
N ALA A 123 2.73 -39.55 -4.55
CA ALA A 123 3.61 -39.80 -5.69
C ALA A 123 4.71 -38.74 -5.86
N VAL A 124 4.40 -37.46 -5.58
CA VAL A 124 5.41 -36.39 -5.56
C VAL A 124 6.37 -36.56 -4.38
N LEU A 125 5.89 -36.98 -3.22
CA LEU A 125 6.72 -37.22 -2.04
C LEU A 125 7.68 -38.41 -2.23
N GLU A 126 7.24 -39.47 -2.89
CA GLU A 126 8.10 -40.59 -3.31
C GLU A 126 9.21 -40.11 -4.26
N ALA A 127 8.87 -39.29 -5.26
CA ALA A 127 9.84 -38.68 -6.17
C ALA A 127 10.83 -37.76 -5.46
N LEU A 128 10.37 -36.87 -4.57
CA LEU A 128 11.25 -36.03 -3.74
C LEU A 128 12.19 -36.88 -2.88
N THR A 129 11.67 -37.94 -2.24
CA THR A 129 12.48 -38.84 -1.40
C THR A 129 13.59 -39.53 -2.20
N ALA A 130 13.29 -39.97 -3.43
CA ALA A 130 14.28 -40.53 -4.34
C ALA A 130 15.36 -39.51 -4.75
N ALA A 131 14.97 -38.26 -5.02
CA ALA A 131 15.91 -37.19 -5.34
C ALA A 131 16.78 -36.76 -4.14
N HIS A 132 16.19 -36.64 -2.95
CA HIS A 132 16.91 -36.33 -1.71
C HIS A 132 17.93 -37.41 -1.36
N ALA A 133 17.60 -38.70 -1.59
CA ALA A 133 18.53 -39.81 -1.44
C ALA A 133 19.71 -39.77 -2.43
N ALA A 134 19.52 -39.16 -3.60
CA ALA A 134 20.58 -38.85 -4.57
C ALA A 134 21.32 -37.51 -4.30
N GLY A 135 20.98 -36.81 -3.22
CA GLY A 135 21.56 -35.51 -2.84
C GLY A 135 21.00 -34.30 -3.60
N VAL A 136 19.90 -34.46 -4.34
CA VAL A 136 19.28 -33.41 -5.15
C VAL A 136 18.02 -32.86 -4.48
N VAL A 137 18.00 -31.55 -4.24
CA VAL A 137 16.83 -30.78 -3.75
C VAL A 137 16.15 -30.12 -4.95
N HIS A 138 14.82 -30.08 -5.00
CA HIS A 138 14.04 -29.60 -6.15
C HIS A 138 14.02 -28.06 -6.26
N ARG A 139 13.85 -27.36 -5.14
CA ARG A 139 13.92 -25.89 -4.95
C ARG A 139 12.86 -25.02 -5.63
N ASP A 140 12.29 -25.46 -6.75
CA ASP A 140 11.19 -24.81 -7.48
C ASP A 140 9.99 -25.76 -7.63
N LEU A 141 9.47 -26.30 -6.53
CA LEU A 141 8.30 -27.19 -6.56
C LEU A 141 7.01 -26.34 -6.53
N LYS A 142 6.21 -26.46 -7.59
CA LYS A 142 4.93 -25.74 -7.78
C LYS A 142 3.97 -26.54 -8.69
N PRO A 143 2.66 -26.20 -8.76
CA PRO A 143 1.70 -26.92 -9.60
C PRO A 143 2.05 -26.97 -11.10
N ASP A 144 2.79 -26.01 -11.65
CA ASP A 144 3.23 -26.04 -13.05
C ASP A 144 4.27 -27.13 -13.33
N ASN A 145 5.08 -27.48 -12.32
CA ASN A 145 6.22 -28.39 -12.41
C ASN A 145 5.83 -29.86 -12.08
N ILE A 146 4.54 -30.15 -11.91
CA ILE A 146 3.99 -31.51 -11.76
C ILE A 146 3.13 -31.80 -12.99
N LEU A 147 3.52 -32.81 -13.77
CA LEU A 147 2.78 -33.28 -14.94
C LEU A 147 1.91 -34.49 -14.60
N LEU A 148 0.66 -34.48 -15.09
CA LEU A 148 -0.33 -35.53 -14.91
C LEU A 148 -0.60 -36.22 -16.25
N SER A 149 -0.14 -37.47 -16.38
CA SER A 149 -0.38 -38.31 -17.56
C SER A 149 -1.23 -39.51 -17.14
N GLY A 150 -2.55 -39.31 -17.11
CA GLY A 150 -3.55 -40.26 -16.62
C GLY A 150 -3.36 -40.60 -15.14
N ASN A 151 -2.72 -41.75 -14.87
CA ASN A 151 -2.38 -42.20 -13.52
C ASN A 151 -0.91 -41.99 -13.15
N ARG A 152 -0.04 -41.60 -14.08
CA ARG A 152 1.36 -41.24 -13.77
C ARG A 152 1.42 -39.76 -13.38
N VAL A 153 2.07 -39.50 -12.24
CA VAL A 153 2.46 -38.16 -11.78
C VAL A 153 3.95 -38.04 -12.00
N VAL A 154 4.42 -36.98 -12.67
CA VAL A 154 5.84 -36.77 -13.00
C VAL A 154 6.28 -35.39 -12.51
N LEU A 155 7.32 -35.37 -11.67
CA LEU A 155 8.00 -34.16 -11.24
C LEU A 155 9.05 -33.75 -12.30
N THR A 156 8.93 -32.54 -12.81
CA THR A 156 9.85 -31.93 -13.79
C THR A 156 10.44 -30.64 -13.25
N ASP A 157 11.48 -30.12 -13.91
CA ASP A 157 12.07 -28.81 -13.59
C ASP A 157 12.69 -28.70 -12.20
N PHE A 158 13.44 -29.74 -11.82
CA PHE A 158 14.46 -29.67 -10.77
C PHE A 158 15.34 -28.43 -10.99
N GLY A 159 15.50 -27.61 -9.95
CA GLY A 159 15.93 -26.21 -10.04
C GLY A 159 17.39 -25.98 -10.46
N ILE A 160 17.71 -26.26 -11.72
CA ILE A 160 19.05 -26.32 -12.30
C ILE A 160 19.69 -24.97 -12.72
N ALA A 161 19.01 -23.94 -13.26
CA ALA A 161 18.08 -22.99 -12.64
C ALA A 161 18.62 -22.23 -11.40
N SER A 162 18.36 -22.66 -10.15
CA SER A 162 18.53 -21.85 -8.91
C SER A 162 19.99 -21.57 -8.48
N ILE A 163 20.88 -21.69 -9.44
CA ILE A 163 22.30 -21.97 -9.32
C ILE A 163 23.11 -20.79 -9.87
N ALA A 164 22.53 -20.03 -10.80
CA ALA A 164 22.93 -18.65 -11.03
C ALA A 164 22.70 -17.81 -9.76
N ASP A 165 21.49 -17.90 -9.18
CA ASP A 165 21.01 -17.12 -8.04
C ASP A 165 21.93 -17.19 -6.82
N ALA A 166 22.43 -18.39 -6.48
CA ALA A 166 23.29 -18.61 -5.31
C ALA A 166 24.71 -18.01 -5.43
N THR A 167 25.03 -17.38 -6.57
CA THR A 167 26.23 -16.54 -6.78
C THR A 167 25.88 -15.07 -7.05
N MET A 168 24.59 -14.73 -7.05
CA MET A 168 24.04 -13.38 -7.18
C MET A 168 23.34 -12.95 -5.89
N SER A 169 24.09 -12.97 -4.78
CA SER A 169 23.64 -12.41 -3.49
C SER A 169 23.29 -10.93 -3.64
N LEU A 170 21.98 -10.63 -3.69
CA LEU A 170 21.39 -9.29 -3.83
C LEU A 170 21.97 -8.45 -4.98
N THR A 171 21.68 -8.84 -6.23
CA THR A 171 21.78 -7.90 -7.37
C THR A 171 20.56 -6.97 -7.39
N ASN A 172 20.78 -5.66 -7.44
CA ASN A 172 19.78 -4.58 -7.33
C ASN A 172 18.81 -4.47 -8.53
N THR A 173 18.04 -5.53 -8.83
CA THR A 173 17.10 -5.56 -9.97
C THR A 173 15.77 -6.27 -9.70
N GLY A 174 15.54 -6.80 -8.49
CA GLY A 174 14.23 -7.33 -8.03
C GLY A 174 13.74 -8.64 -8.68
N THR A 175 14.21 -8.98 -9.87
CA THR A 175 13.80 -10.19 -10.62
C THR A 175 14.50 -11.46 -10.09
N LEU A 176 14.16 -11.91 -8.88
CA LEU A 176 14.36 -13.31 -8.50
C LEU A 176 13.29 -14.15 -9.19
N LEU A 177 13.71 -15.17 -9.95
CA LEU A 177 12.85 -15.78 -10.95
C LEU A 177 12.21 -17.09 -10.46
N GLY A 178 11.04 -16.97 -9.84
CA GLY A 178 10.19 -18.11 -9.46
C GLY A 178 8.78 -17.63 -9.10
N THR A 179 7.86 -18.55 -8.82
CA THR A 179 6.51 -18.19 -8.36
C THR A 179 6.55 -18.10 -6.83
N PRO A 180 6.63 -16.89 -6.23
CA PRO A 180 7.01 -16.69 -4.82
C PRO A 180 6.12 -17.45 -3.84
N ALA A 181 4.82 -17.58 -4.13
CA ALA A 181 3.81 -18.24 -3.29
C ALA A 181 4.11 -19.71 -2.88
N TYR A 182 5.10 -20.35 -3.51
CA TYR A 182 5.50 -21.74 -3.24
C TYR A 182 6.89 -21.87 -2.59
N MET A 183 7.65 -20.79 -2.43
CA MET A 183 8.98 -20.81 -1.81
C MET A 183 8.87 -21.02 -0.29
N ALA A 184 9.84 -21.73 0.30
CA ALA A 184 9.91 -21.93 1.75
C ALA A 184 10.43 -20.67 2.48
N PRO A 185 9.97 -20.39 3.73
CA PRO A 185 10.42 -19.23 4.50
C PRO A 185 11.95 -19.16 4.62
N GLU A 186 12.61 -20.29 4.84
CA GLU A 186 14.07 -20.32 4.94
C GLU A 186 14.79 -19.98 3.62
N GLN A 187 14.17 -20.20 2.45
CA GLN A 187 14.73 -19.76 1.17
C GLN A 187 14.63 -18.25 1.00
N LEU A 188 13.55 -17.64 1.51
CA LEU A 188 13.36 -16.18 1.51
C LEU A 188 14.28 -15.47 2.50
N ASP A 189 14.64 -16.13 3.60
CA ASP A 189 15.74 -15.72 4.51
C ASP A 189 17.14 -15.85 3.87
N GLY A 190 17.25 -16.30 2.61
CA GLY A 190 18.53 -16.53 1.93
C GLY A 190 19.31 -17.76 2.43
N LYS A 191 18.69 -18.66 3.20
CA LYS A 191 19.33 -19.89 3.68
C LYS A 191 19.34 -20.94 2.56
N PRO A 192 20.32 -21.86 2.52
CA PRO A 192 20.37 -22.91 1.49
C PRO A 192 19.12 -23.78 1.49
N ALA A 193 18.50 -23.94 0.31
CA ALA A 193 17.32 -24.80 0.13
C ALA A 193 17.64 -26.26 0.50
N SER A 194 16.72 -26.89 1.22
CA SER A 194 16.92 -28.20 1.87
C SER A 194 15.77 -29.18 1.54
N PRO A 195 15.88 -30.47 1.89
CA PRO A 195 14.76 -31.41 1.83
C PRO A 195 13.49 -30.92 2.55
N ALA A 196 13.63 -30.21 3.66
CA ALA A 196 12.49 -29.61 4.38
C ALA A 196 11.83 -28.48 3.56
N SER A 197 12.60 -27.76 2.75
CA SER A 197 12.11 -26.67 1.89
C SER A 197 11.20 -27.21 0.78
N ASP A 198 11.61 -28.30 0.13
CA ASP A 198 10.75 -29.00 -0.84
C ASP A 198 9.45 -29.51 -0.18
N LEU A 199 9.50 -29.96 1.08
CA LEU A 199 8.30 -30.39 1.82
C LEU A 199 7.33 -29.22 2.11
N TRP A 200 7.83 -28.01 2.38
CA TRP A 200 6.98 -26.81 2.45
C TRP A 200 6.33 -26.51 1.08
N SER A 201 7.13 -26.52 0.02
CA SER A 201 6.65 -26.27 -1.35
C SER A 201 5.62 -27.30 -1.81
N LEU A 202 5.75 -28.55 -1.35
CA LEU A 202 4.74 -29.60 -1.50
C LEU A 202 3.44 -29.22 -0.77
N GLY A 203 3.53 -28.78 0.49
CA GLY A 203 2.37 -28.30 1.26
C GLY A 203 1.63 -27.16 0.55
N ALA A 204 2.37 -26.19 0.01
CA ALA A 204 1.79 -25.07 -0.74
C ALA A 204 1.15 -25.52 -2.06
N THR A 205 1.79 -26.46 -2.76
CA THR A 205 1.29 -27.05 -4.01
C THR A 205 0.01 -27.86 -3.81
N LEU A 206 -0.08 -28.63 -2.72
CA LEU A 206 -1.28 -29.41 -2.36
C LEU A 206 -2.42 -28.50 -1.89
N HIS A 207 -2.12 -27.39 -1.21
CA HIS A 207 -3.11 -26.37 -0.87
C HIS A 207 -3.77 -25.79 -2.13
N THR A 208 -2.99 -25.35 -3.13
CA THR A 208 -3.53 -24.89 -4.42
C THR A 208 -4.40 -25.95 -5.09
N ALA A 209 -3.98 -27.22 -5.05
CA ALA A 209 -4.73 -28.29 -5.69
C ALA A 209 -6.10 -28.58 -5.05
N VAL A 210 -6.25 -28.42 -3.72
CA VAL A 210 -7.50 -28.76 -3.01
C VAL A 210 -8.40 -27.56 -2.71
N GLU A 211 -7.83 -26.36 -2.54
CA GLU A 211 -8.60 -25.13 -2.31
C GLU A 211 -8.86 -24.35 -3.60
N GLY A 212 -8.03 -24.53 -4.64
CA GLY A 212 -8.04 -23.77 -5.90
C GLY A 212 -7.09 -22.56 -5.89
N GLU A 213 -6.58 -22.17 -4.72
CA GLU A 213 -5.71 -21.00 -4.52
C GLU A 213 -4.47 -21.32 -3.67
N ALA A 214 -3.39 -20.59 -3.89
CA ALA A 214 -2.15 -20.71 -3.10
C ALA A 214 -2.37 -20.34 -1.62
N PRO A 215 -1.62 -20.94 -0.67
CA PRO A 215 -1.77 -20.66 0.76
C PRO A 215 -1.41 -19.22 1.15
N PHE A 216 -0.63 -18.54 0.31
CA PHE A 216 -0.23 -17.14 0.46
C PHE A 216 -0.43 -16.42 -0.88
N THR A 217 -1.08 -15.27 -0.84
CA THR A 217 -1.14 -14.30 -1.94
C THR A 217 -1.11 -12.88 -1.36
N ALA A 218 -0.57 -11.92 -2.10
CA ALA A 218 -0.58 -10.50 -1.74
C ALA A 218 -0.41 -9.64 -3.00
N GLY A 219 -0.79 -8.36 -2.94
CA GLY A 219 -0.75 -7.44 -4.08
C GLY A 219 0.66 -7.04 -4.56
N THR A 220 1.72 -7.33 -3.80
CA THR A 220 3.11 -7.08 -4.22
C THR A 220 4.02 -8.25 -3.87
N LEU A 221 5.13 -8.39 -4.60
CA LEU A 221 6.15 -9.43 -4.35
C LEU A 221 6.69 -9.35 -2.91
N THR A 222 7.00 -8.15 -2.44
CA THR A 222 7.46 -7.89 -1.07
C THR A 222 6.42 -8.26 -0.03
N ALA A 223 5.14 -7.89 -0.24
CA ALA A 223 4.06 -8.27 0.67
C ALA A 223 3.81 -9.79 0.69
N LEU A 224 4.07 -10.49 -0.42
CA LEU A 224 3.95 -11.95 -0.50
C LEU A 224 5.13 -12.66 0.20
N TYR A 225 6.36 -12.14 0.08
CA TYR A 225 7.48 -12.61 0.91
C TYR A 225 7.20 -12.40 2.39
N VAL A 226 6.73 -11.20 2.77
CA VAL A 226 6.30 -10.92 4.14
C VAL A 226 5.19 -11.87 4.58
N ALA A 227 4.19 -12.18 3.73
CA ALA A 227 3.13 -13.13 4.06
C ALA A 227 3.68 -14.54 4.36
N ILE A 228 4.54 -15.08 3.50
CA ILE A 228 5.17 -16.39 3.68
C ILE A 228 6.01 -16.42 4.97
N LEU A 229 6.82 -15.38 5.20
CA LEU A 229 7.66 -15.26 6.40
C LEU A 229 6.83 -15.07 7.69
N THR A 230 5.74 -14.28 7.67
CA THR A 230 5.07 -13.80 8.89
C THR A 230 3.61 -14.26 9.11
N GLN A 231 2.78 -14.42 8.07
CA GLN A 231 1.36 -14.82 8.22
C GLN A 231 1.12 -16.34 8.37
N PRO A 232 0.05 -16.78 9.03
CA PRO A 232 -0.45 -18.15 8.85
C PRO A 232 -0.93 -18.36 7.39
N PRO A 233 -0.93 -19.60 6.86
CA PRO A 233 -1.50 -19.89 5.56
C PRO A 233 -3.02 -19.65 5.56
N ARG A 234 -3.59 -19.39 4.37
CA ARG A 234 -5.05 -19.28 4.16
C ARG A 234 -5.77 -20.51 4.76
N PRO A 235 -6.95 -20.36 5.41
CA PRO A 235 -7.66 -21.49 5.99
C PRO A 235 -8.11 -22.48 4.91
N SER A 236 -7.62 -23.72 4.99
CA SER A 236 -7.97 -24.78 4.03
C SER A 236 -9.37 -25.35 4.32
N ARG A 237 -10.37 -24.89 3.57
CA ARG A 237 -11.82 -25.15 3.77
C ARG A 237 -12.27 -26.46 3.13
N PHE A 238 -11.55 -26.96 2.14
CA PHE A 238 -11.92 -28.13 1.34
C PHE A 238 -10.94 -29.30 1.48
N ALA A 239 -9.79 -29.09 2.13
CA ALA A 239 -8.79 -30.11 2.44
C ALA A 239 -9.32 -31.35 3.19
N GLY A 240 -10.24 -31.20 4.15
CA GLY A 240 -10.83 -32.32 4.88
C GLY A 240 -9.78 -33.27 5.49
N PRO A 241 -9.68 -34.55 5.06
CA PRO A 241 -8.62 -35.47 5.52
C PRO A 241 -7.18 -34.97 5.27
N LEU A 242 -6.95 -34.05 4.35
CA LEU A 242 -5.64 -33.43 4.11
C LEU A 242 -5.26 -32.34 5.11
N THR A 243 -6.18 -31.81 5.92
CA THR A 243 -5.89 -30.68 6.83
C THR A 243 -4.68 -30.93 7.75
N PRO A 244 -4.46 -32.13 8.35
CA PRO A 244 -3.26 -32.41 9.13
C PRO A 244 -1.96 -32.40 8.32
N VAL A 245 -2.00 -32.77 7.02
CA VAL A 245 -0.86 -32.70 6.11
C VAL A 245 -0.52 -31.25 5.83
N LEU A 246 -1.50 -30.43 5.43
CA LEU A 246 -1.28 -29.03 5.07
C LEU A 246 -0.77 -28.21 6.28
N LEU A 247 -1.39 -28.37 7.45
CA LEU A 247 -0.96 -27.69 8.68
C LEU A 247 0.46 -28.06 9.10
N GLY A 248 0.88 -29.31 8.89
CA GLY A 248 2.20 -29.81 9.28
C GLY A 248 3.32 -29.56 8.24
N LEU A 249 2.98 -29.45 6.95
CA LEU A 249 3.92 -29.04 5.91
C LEU A 249 4.13 -27.53 5.86
N LEU A 250 3.09 -26.75 6.16
CA LEU A 250 3.13 -25.28 6.21
C LEU A 250 3.54 -24.75 7.61
N VAL A 251 4.35 -25.53 8.35
CA VAL A 251 5.06 -25.05 9.55
C VAL A 251 6.34 -24.34 9.12
N LYS A 252 6.52 -23.10 9.60
CA LYS A 252 7.59 -22.22 9.10
C LYS A 252 8.98 -22.62 9.55
N ASP A 253 9.13 -23.02 10.80
CA ASP A 253 10.38 -23.57 11.29
C ASP A 253 10.62 -24.96 10.64
N PRO A 254 11.66 -25.15 9.81
CA PRO A 254 11.94 -26.44 9.18
C PRO A 254 12.30 -27.54 10.20
N ALA A 255 12.65 -27.20 11.45
CA ALA A 255 12.87 -28.18 12.51
C ALA A 255 11.56 -28.66 13.19
N LEU A 256 10.45 -27.96 12.99
CA LEU A 256 9.12 -28.32 13.51
C LEU A 256 8.15 -28.81 12.40
N ARG A 257 8.59 -28.76 11.13
CA ARG A 257 7.86 -29.21 9.95
C ARG A 257 7.80 -30.73 9.88
N LEU A 258 6.72 -31.29 9.32
CA LEU A 258 6.57 -32.74 9.16
C LEU A 258 7.75 -33.33 8.36
N THR A 259 8.27 -34.48 8.81
CA THR A 259 9.24 -35.25 8.03
C THR A 259 8.57 -35.94 6.83
N ALA A 260 9.36 -36.35 5.83
CA ALA A 260 8.85 -37.12 4.70
C ALA A 260 8.10 -38.39 5.14
N GLU A 261 8.60 -39.11 6.16
CA GLU A 261 7.93 -40.31 6.68
C GLU A 261 6.58 -40.00 7.34
N GLN A 262 6.50 -38.95 8.17
CA GLN A 262 5.24 -38.53 8.79
C GLN A 262 4.23 -38.06 7.74
N THR A 263 4.70 -37.31 6.75
CA THR A 263 3.91 -36.81 5.63
C THR A 263 3.35 -37.95 4.80
N ALA A 264 4.15 -38.97 4.47
CA ALA A 264 3.71 -40.15 3.73
C ALA A 264 2.61 -40.93 4.46
N ARG A 265 2.75 -41.14 5.78
CA ARG A 265 1.72 -41.79 6.61
C ARG A 265 0.39 -41.03 6.59
N LEU A 266 0.43 -39.70 6.70
CA LEU A 266 -0.77 -38.85 6.71
C LEU A 266 -1.42 -38.76 5.31
N LEU A 267 -0.62 -38.65 4.23
CA LEU A 267 -1.11 -38.68 2.86
C LEU A 267 -1.76 -40.03 2.51
N ALA A 268 -1.14 -41.15 2.92
CA ALA A 268 -1.68 -42.49 2.70
C ALA A 268 -3.01 -42.73 3.45
N ALA A 269 -3.23 -42.05 4.59
CA ALA A 269 -4.52 -42.04 5.27
C ALA A 269 -5.55 -41.15 4.54
N ALA A 270 -5.15 -39.95 4.12
CA ALA A 270 -6.01 -38.99 3.41
C ALA A 270 -6.42 -39.44 2.00
N ALA A 271 -5.65 -40.32 1.36
CA ALA A 271 -5.94 -40.90 0.05
C ALA A 271 -7.00 -42.02 0.07
N GLN A 272 -7.35 -42.55 1.25
CA GLN A 272 -8.36 -43.60 1.35
C GLN A 272 -9.77 -43.01 1.15
N PRO A 273 -10.66 -43.66 0.37
CA PRO A 273 -12.05 -43.26 0.30
C PRO A 273 -12.71 -43.46 1.67
N ALA A 274 -13.47 -42.46 2.13
CA ALA A 274 -14.11 -42.50 3.44
C ALA A 274 -15.14 -43.65 3.51
N VAL A 275 -14.79 -44.73 4.21
CA VAL A 275 -15.73 -45.80 4.56
C VAL A 275 -16.78 -45.20 5.49
N ALA A 276 -18.04 -45.19 5.05
CA ALA A 276 -19.14 -44.70 5.87
C ALA A 276 -19.20 -45.50 7.18
N PRO A 277 -19.22 -44.85 8.37
CA PRO A 277 -19.31 -45.58 9.62
C PRO A 277 -20.61 -46.39 9.68
N ALA A 278 -20.49 -47.69 9.93
CA ALA A 278 -21.64 -48.49 10.33
C ALA A 278 -22.22 -47.88 11.62
N PRO A 279 -23.56 -47.79 11.78
CA PRO A 279 -24.16 -47.19 12.97
C PRO A 279 -23.69 -47.94 14.23
N PRO A 280 -23.25 -47.21 15.28
CA PRO A 280 -22.62 -47.84 16.43
C PRO A 280 -23.61 -48.73 17.19
N ALA A 281 -23.18 -49.94 17.53
CA ALA A 281 -23.92 -50.82 18.43
C ALA A 281 -24.06 -50.14 19.82
N PRO A 282 -25.21 -50.26 20.50
CA PRO A 282 -25.44 -49.57 21.77
C PRO A 282 -24.42 -49.98 22.85
N GLN A 283 -23.60 -49.04 23.31
CA GLN A 283 -22.69 -49.25 24.43
C GLN A 283 -23.39 -48.89 25.74
N THR A 284 -23.41 -49.83 26.69
CA THR A 284 -23.99 -49.64 28.03
C THR A 284 -23.14 -48.68 28.87
N PRO A 285 -23.74 -47.75 29.65
CA PRO A 285 -22.97 -46.85 30.52
C PRO A 285 -22.24 -47.60 31.64
N PRO A 286 -21.05 -47.14 32.07
CA PRO A 286 -20.38 -47.68 33.24
C PRO A 286 -21.13 -47.32 34.53
N ARG A 287 -21.28 -48.31 35.42
CA ARG A 287 -21.99 -48.21 36.69
C ARG A 287 -21.08 -47.63 37.78
N GLN A 288 -21.41 -46.46 38.32
CA GLN A 288 -20.85 -46.02 39.60
C GLN A 288 -21.64 -46.64 40.77
N GLU A 289 -20.92 -47.05 41.81
CA GLU A 289 -21.53 -47.51 43.07
C GLU A 289 -21.56 -46.38 44.10
N THR A 290 -22.76 -46.07 44.60
CA THR A 290 -22.98 -45.43 45.90
C THR A 290 -24.07 -46.19 46.67
N ALA A 291 -24.15 -45.98 47.98
CA ALA A 291 -24.75 -46.92 48.91
C ALA A 291 -26.30 -46.95 48.93
N ARG A 292 -26.83 -47.97 49.62
CA ARG A 292 -28.26 -48.24 49.83
C ARG A 292 -28.90 -47.19 50.74
N ASP A 293 -30.15 -46.82 50.45
CA ASP A 293 -31.29 -47.22 51.28
C ASP A 293 -32.63 -47.02 50.52
N ALA A 294 -33.76 -47.37 51.13
CA ALA A 294 -34.93 -47.88 50.41
C ALA A 294 -36.18 -46.97 50.35
N VAL A 295 -36.97 -47.10 49.28
CA VAL A 295 -38.46 -47.27 49.22
C VAL A 295 -38.92 -47.31 47.74
N PRO A 296 -39.86 -48.18 47.32
CA PRO A 296 -40.28 -48.30 45.92
C PRO A 296 -41.54 -47.48 45.55
N PRO A 297 -41.62 -46.88 44.35
CA PRO A 297 -42.85 -46.31 43.77
C PRO A 297 -43.70 -47.36 43.01
N PRO A 298 -45.00 -47.10 42.75
CA PRO A 298 -45.93 -48.04 42.12
C PRO A 298 -45.81 -48.12 40.57
N PRO A 299 -46.33 -49.19 39.93
CA PRO A 299 -46.24 -49.39 38.48
C PRO A 299 -47.27 -48.60 37.68
N VAL A 300 -46.93 -48.28 36.42
CA VAL A 300 -47.83 -47.68 35.43
C VAL A 300 -48.20 -48.73 34.36
N PRO A 301 -49.48 -48.88 33.93
CA PRO A 301 -49.88 -49.91 32.97
C PRO A 301 -49.51 -49.59 31.51
N SER A 302 -49.41 -50.62 30.66
CA SER A 302 -48.99 -50.50 29.26
C SER A 302 -50.05 -50.99 28.24
N ALA A 303 -50.31 -50.12 27.24
CA ALA A 303 -50.97 -50.38 25.94
C ALA A 303 -52.44 -50.88 25.94
N PRO A 304 -53.18 -50.62 24.83
CA PRO A 304 -53.11 -51.53 23.67
C PRO A 304 -53.00 -50.83 22.28
N PRO A 305 -52.53 -51.54 21.24
CA PRO A 305 -52.52 -51.12 19.82
C PRO A 305 -53.53 -51.97 18.99
N PRO A 306 -53.46 -52.07 17.63
CA PRO A 306 -52.97 -51.18 16.55
C PRO A 306 -54.04 -50.88 15.45
N PHE A 307 -53.76 -49.99 14.49
CA PHE A 307 -54.21 -50.13 13.07
C PHE A 307 -53.27 -49.35 12.09
N PRO A 308 -53.13 -49.72 10.78
CA PRO A 308 -51.97 -49.29 9.97
C PRO A 308 -52.24 -48.64 8.58
N SER A 309 -51.19 -48.00 8.04
CA SER A 309 -50.78 -47.87 6.62
C SER A 309 -51.59 -47.05 5.58
N ALA A 310 -50.94 -46.00 5.03
CA ALA A 310 -51.05 -45.57 3.62
C ALA A 310 -49.75 -44.82 3.17
N PRO A 311 -49.23 -44.98 1.92
CA PRO A 311 -47.90 -44.46 1.49
C PRO A 311 -47.98 -43.38 0.35
N PRO A 312 -46.88 -42.95 -0.34
CA PRO A 312 -46.75 -41.59 -0.89
C PRO A 312 -46.71 -41.44 -2.44
N THR A 313 -46.70 -40.20 -2.94
CA THR A 313 -46.48 -39.87 -4.38
C THR A 313 -45.67 -38.60 -4.63
N THR A 314 -44.69 -38.68 -5.53
CA THR A 314 -43.97 -37.58 -6.23
C THR A 314 -44.51 -37.40 -7.67
N PRO A 315 -44.14 -36.33 -8.42
CA PRO A 315 -44.95 -35.83 -9.56
C PRO A 315 -44.52 -36.28 -10.98
N PRO A 316 -45.40 -36.14 -12.00
CA PRO A 316 -45.08 -36.23 -13.43
C PRO A 316 -45.28 -34.89 -14.23
N PRO A 317 -44.79 -34.80 -15.50
CA PRO A 317 -44.82 -33.59 -16.34
C PRO A 317 -45.95 -33.55 -17.42
N ALA A 318 -45.94 -32.53 -18.30
CA ALA A 318 -46.90 -32.25 -19.38
C ALA A 318 -46.82 -33.20 -20.61
N PRO A 319 -47.85 -33.22 -21.49
CA PRO A 319 -47.66 -32.63 -22.84
C PRO A 319 -48.91 -32.08 -23.59
N ASP A 320 -48.68 -31.01 -24.38
CA ASP A 320 -49.00 -30.76 -25.83
C ASP A 320 -50.41 -30.93 -26.51
N GLN A 321 -50.60 -30.13 -27.57
CA GLN A 321 -51.48 -30.22 -28.78
C GLN A 321 -52.88 -29.57 -28.91
N ALA A 322 -52.88 -28.50 -29.74
CA ALA A 322 -53.64 -28.34 -31.01
C ALA A 322 -55.07 -27.73 -31.10
N ARG A 323 -55.12 -26.55 -31.78
CA ARG A 323 -56.18 -26.03 -32.71
C ARG A 323 -57.54 -25.64 -32.07
N ASP A 324 -58.34 -24.70 -32.61
CA ASP A 324 -58.26 -23.92 -33.87
C ASP A 324 -58.99 -22.53 -33.76
N ALA A 325 -58.86 -21.71 -34.81
CA ALA A 325 -59.72 -20.56 -35.20
C ALA A 325 -59.80 -19.24 -34.37
N THR A 326 -59.99 -18.15 -35.12
CA THR A 326 -60.04 -16.69 -34.80
C THR A 326 -61.51 -16.16 -34.77
N PRO A 327 -61.88 -14.84 -34.71
CA PRO A 327 -61.10 -13.57 -34.69
C PRO A 327 -61.55 -12.45 -33.69
N HIS A 328 -60.86 -11.29 -33.72
CA HIS A 328 -61.22 -10.01 -33.04
C HIS A 328 -62.41 -9.26 -33.69
N PRO A 329 -62.94 -8.16 -33.08
CA PRO A 329 -62.45 -6.82 -33.45
C PRO A 329 -62.43 -5.68 -32.37
N TYR A 330 -61.53 -4.72 -32.62
CA TYR A 330 -61.24 -3.36 -32.12
C TYR A 330 -62.33 -2.42 -31.54
N ALA A 331 -61.92 -1.47 -30.67
CA ALA A 331 -62.19 0.00 -30.77
C ALA A 331 -61.37 0.90 -29.78
N HIS A 332 -61.29 2.22 -30.05
CA HIS A 332 -60.56 3.34 -29.38
C HIS A 332 -61.39 4.67 -29.61
N PRO A 333 -61.02 5.92 -29.19
CA PRO A 333 -60.34 6.48 -27.98
C PRO A 333 -60.90 7.86 -27.43
N ALA A 334 -60.30 8.41 -26.34
CA ALA A 334 -60.05 9.87 -26.05
C ALA A 334 -61.22 10.84 -25.62
N PRO A 335 -61.01 12.16 -25.29
CA PRO A 335 -60.19 12.71 -24.14
C PRO A 335 -60.68 14.04 -23.40
N GLY A 336 -60.17 14.30 -22.17
CA GLY A 336 -59.88 15.65 -21.55
C GLY A 336 -61.03 16.53 -20.97
N PRO A 337 -60.79 17.74 -20.37
CA PRO A 337 -59.53 18.38 -19.86
C PRO A 337 -59.63 19.20 -18.50
N VAL A 338 -58.56 19.98 -18.14
CA VAL A 338 -58.20 20.93 -17.00
C VAL A 338 -59.30 21.81 -16.30
N ASP A 339 -59.17 22.52 -15.14
CA ASP A 339 -58.05 23.31 -14.50
C ASP A 339 -58.21 23.60 -12.93
N THR A 340 -57.57 24.66 -12.36
CA THR A 340 -57.18 24.91 -10.92
C THR A 340 -57.57 26.34 -10.38
N PRO A 341 -57.01 27.05 -9.33
CA PRO A 341 -56.11 26.77 -8.15
C PRO A 341 -56.38 27.54 -6.76
N HIS A 342 -55.63 27.20 -5.67
CA HIS A 342 -55.14 28.03 -4.49
C HIS A 342 -56.10 28.75 -3.46
N PRO A 343 -55.66 29.34 -2.27
CA PRO A 343 -54.34 29.44 -1.57
C PRO A 343 -54.25 29.27 0.01
N TYR A 344 -53.00 29.25 0.55
CA TYR A 344 -52.44 29.75 1.86
C TYR A 344 -52.69 29.17 3.30
N ALA A 345 -51.56 29.12 4.05
CA ALA A 345 -51.30 29.29 5.52
C ALA A 345 -51.13 28.08 6.49
N SER A 346 -50.22 28.24 7.46
CA SER A 346 -49.72 27.30 8.51
C SER A 346 -49.76 27.99 9.92
N PRO A 347 -49.29 27.43 11.07
CA PRO A 347 -48.65 26.12 11.34
C PRO A 347 -49.12 25.35 12.63
N ASP A 348 -48.66 24.09 12.77
CA ASP A 348 -48.28 23.27 13.96
C ASP A 348 -49.03 23.29 15.33
N PRO A 349 -48.85 22.26 16.20
CA PRO A 349 -48.28 20.91 15.98
C PRO A 349 -49.23 19.75 16.42
N SER A 350 -48.84 18.50 16.18
CA SER A 350 -49.47 17.30 16.77
C SER A 350 -48.51 16.09 16.84
N PRO A 351 -48.71 15.13 17.77
CA PRO A 351 -47.72 14.10 18.12
C PRO A 351 -47.71 12.85 17.21
N ASP A 352 -46.68 12.03 17.38
CA ASP A 352 -46.36 10.83 16.57
C ASP A 352 -47.49 9.79 16.43
N PRO A 353 -47.75 9.32 15.19
CA PRO A 353 -48.46 8.06 14.92
C PRO A 353 -47.51 6.89 14.56
N ALA A 354 -47.98 5.68 14.86
CA ALA A 354 -47.34 4.36 14.76
C ALA A 354 -46.53 4.03 13.47
N PRO A 355 -45.56 3.07 13.54
CA PRO A 355 -44.68 2.73 12.42
C PRO A 355 -45.40 2.10 11.20
N ASN A 356 -44.92 2.47 10.02
CA ASN A 356 -45.42 2.03 8.72
C ASN A 356 -44.92 0.61 8.36
N PRO A 357 -45.80 -0.35 7.98
CA PRO A 357 -45.41 -1.73 7.64
C PRO A 357 -44.69 -1.92 6.29
N TYR A 358 -44.34 -0.84 5.57
CA TYR A 358 -43.59 -0.89 4.31
C TYR A 358 -42.13 -0.43 4.47
N ALA A 359 -41.39 -1.08 5.37
CA ALA A 359 -39.93 -1.02 5.40
C ALA A 359 -39.34 -2.12 4.50
N SER A 360 -38.88 -1.75 3.29
CA SER A 360 -38.06 -2.65 2.47
C SER A 360 -36.78 -3.02 3.22
N PRO A 361 -36.31 -4.28 3.16
CA PRO A 361 -35.06 -4.67 3.80
C PRO A 361 -33.88 -3.86 3.23
N LEU A 362 -32.95 -3.46 4.11
CA LEU A 362 -31.70 -2.82 3.72
C LEU A 362 -30.97 -3.69 2.68
N PRO A 363 -30.35 -3.11 1.65
CA PRO A 363 -29.47 -3.87 0.77
C PRO A 363 -28.31 -4.45 1.58
N SER A 364 -28.04 -5.74 1.40
CA SER A 364 -26.94 -6.44 2.06
C SER A 364 -25.61 -5.71 1.81
N PRO A 365 -24.72 -5.56 2.81
CA PRO A 365 -23.43 -4.91 2.62
C PRO A 365 -22.65 -5.52 1.46
N ASN A 366 -22.21 -4.68 0.53
CA ASN A 366 -21.44 -5.10 -0.63
C ASN A 366 -20.06 -5.61 -0.18
N PRO A 367 -19.72 -6.92 -0.32
CA PRO A 367 -18.50 -7.49 0.23
C PRO A 367 -17.22 -6.97 -0.45
N TYR A 368 -17.34 -6.19 -1.52
CA TYR A 368 -16.21 -5.57 -2.23
C TYR A 368 -15.75 -4.23 -1.63
N LEU A 369 -16.38 -3.70 -0.58
CA LEU A 369 -15.92 -2.50 0.16
C LEU A 369 -14.71 -2.76 1.09
N SER A 370 -13.96 -3.83 0.84
CA SER A 370 -12.76 -4.20 1.60
C SER A 370 -11.55 -3.39 1.15
N SER A 371 -11.51 -2.09 1.48
CA SER A 371 -10.34 -1.24 1.29
C SER A 371 -9.18 -1.70 2.19
N ALA A 372 -8.35 -2.61 1.68
CA ALA A 372 -7.08 -2.97 2.29
C ALA A 372 -6.17 -1.71 2.37
N PRO A 373 -5.28 -1.60 3.36
CA PRO A 373 -4.56 -0.35 3.62
C PRO A 373 -3.59 -0.02 2.47
N PHE A 374 -3.87 1.08 1.77
CA PHE A 374 -2.86 1.73 0.92
C PHE A 374 -1.69 2.22 1.78
N PRO A 375 -0.43 2.13 1.30
CA PRO A 375 0.70 2.73 2.00
C PRO A 375 0.54 4.25 2.04
N ASN A 376 0.99 4.88 3.12
CA ASN A 376 1.00 6.35 3.26
C ASN A 376 1.69 6.99 2.04
N PRO A 377 1.06 7.99 1.37
CA PRO A 377 1.57 8.60 0.13
C PRO A 377 2.97 9.23 0.23
N TYR A 378 3.49 9.44 1.44
CA TYR A 378 4.81 10.01 1.70
C TYR A 378 5.66 9.14 2.65
N ALA A 379 5.33 7.84 2.76
CA ALA A 379 6.18 6.89 3.48
C ALA A 379 7.36 6.44 2.60
N THR A 380 8.55 6.94 2.91
CA THR A 380 9.79 6.49 2.27
C THR A 380 10.20 5.10 2.78
N PRO A 381 10.64 4.18 1.89
CA PRO A 381 11.21 2.90 2.31
C PRO A 381 12.45 3.11 3.17
N LEU A 382 12.50 2.49 4.35
CA LEU A 382 13.73 2.47 5.15
C LEU A 382 14.76 1.54 4.51
N PRO A 383 16.06 1.93 4.44
CA PRO A 383 17.12 1.00 4.06
C PRO A 383 17.22 -0.14 5.09
N PRO A 384 17.64 -1.35 4.69
CA PRO A 384 17.75 -2.49 5.60
C PRO A 384 18.79 -2.22 6.70
N VAL A 385 18.35 -2.28 7.96
CA VAL A 385 19.22 -2.06 9.12
C VAL A 385 20.20 -3.22 9.27
N VAL A 386 21.44 -3.03 8.83
CA VAL A 386 22.53 -3.97 9.10
C VAL A 386 22.87 -3.90 10.59
N PRO A 387 22.76 -5.00 11.38
CA PRO A 387 23.09 -4.97 12.79
C PRO A 387 24.60 -4.81 12.98
N ALA A 388 25.00 -3.79 13.74
CA ALA A 388 26.41 -3.60 14.12
C ALA A 388 26.91 -4.79 14.94
N PRO A 389 28.14 -5.31 14.72
CA PRO A 389 28.69 -6.40 15.51
C PRO A 389 28.76 -6.06 17.00
N GLY A 390 28.05 -6.84 17.83
CA GLY A 390 28.04 -6.65 19.28
C GLY A 390 29.42 -6.95 19.92
N PRO A 391 29.78 -6.27 21.02
CA PRO A 391 31.06 -6.50 21.69
C PRO A 391 31.12 -7.89 22.32
N ALA A 392 32.20 -8.63 22.04
CA ALA A 392 32.39 -9.99 22.55
C ALA A 392 32.64 -10.01 24.07
N ALA A 393 31.92 -10.89 24.78
CA ALA A 393 32.09 -11.09 26.23
C ALA A 393 33.37 -11.88 26.57
N PRO A 394 34.02 -11.61 27.72
CA PRO A 394 35.34 -12.18 28.04
C PRO A 394 35.29 -13.63 28.57
N GLY A 395 36.04 -14.52 27.92
CA GLY A 395 36.24 -15.92 28.34
C GLY A 395 37.49 -16.15 29.23
N GLY A 396 37.37 -17.06 30.19
CA GLY A 396 38.43 -17.43 31.15
C GLY A 396 39.59 -18.29 30.61
N PRO A 397 40.62 -18.59 31.44
CA PRO A 397 42.00 -18.76 30.94
C PRO A 397 42.49 -20.21 30.69
N GLY A 398 43.34 -20.40 29.66
CA GLY A 398 43.93 -21.69 29.26
C GLY A 398 45.40 -21.68 28.79
N ARG A 399 46.34 -21.76 29.75
CA ARG A 399 47.78 -22.17 29.66
C ARG A 399 48.57 -22.10 28.31
N ARG A 400 49.49 -21.10 28.26
CA ARG A 400 50.95 -21.18 27.92
C ARG A 400 51.44 -21.86 26.61
N ARG A 401 52.16 -21.10 25.77
CA ARG A 401 53.65 -21.09 25.64
C ARG A 401 54.19 -20.02 24.64
N ARG A 402 55.27 -19.32 25.05
CA ARG A 402 56.43 -18.70 24.31
C ARG A 402 56.26 -18.18 22.85
N ALA A 403 56.88 -17.08 22.39
CA ALA A 403 57.70 -16.00 23.01
C ALA A 403 58.03 -14.88 21.98
N LEU A 404 58.85 -13.88 22.37
CA LEU A 404 59.59 -12.87 21.56
C LEU A 404 58.90 -11.54 21.14
N LEU A 405 58.93 -10.59 22.08
CA LEU A 405 59.59 -9.26 21.98
C LEU A 405 59.75 -8.57 20.61
N PHE A 406 59.12 -7.40 20.42
CA PHE A 406 59.71 -6.04 20.27
C PHE A 406 58.54 -5.03 20.05
N GLY A 407 58.58 -3.76 20.49
CA GLY A 407 59.59 -3.08 21.30
C GLY A 407 59.61 -1.54 21.22
N ALA A 408 58.50 -0.82 21.48
CA ALA A 408 58.48 0.64 21.62
C ALA A 408 57.34 1.10 22.57
N LEU A 409 57.57 2.15 23.38
CA LEU A 409 56.63 2.59 24.44
C LEU A 409 56.85 4.06 24.80
N GLY A 410 55.76 4.81 25.06
CA GLY A 410 55.82 6.20 25.55
C GLY A 410 54.59 7.06 25.16
N VAL A 411 53.80 7.73 26.00
CA VAL A 411 53.32 7.61 27.41
C VAL A 411 52.93 9.04 27.87
N VAL A 412 51.62 9.31 28.02
CA VAL A 412 50.99 10.16 29.09
C VAL A 412 51.30 11.70 29.03
N ALA A 413 50.46 12.65 29.48
CA ALA A 413 49.27 12.66 30.34
C ALA A 413 48.14 13.61 29.87
N ALA A 414 47.03 13.63 30.63
CA ALA A 414 45.96 14.65 30.58
C ALA A 414 45.81 15.39 31.92
N VAL A 415 45.19 16.59 31.93
CA VAL A 415 44.85 17.37 33.15
C VAL A 415 43.50 18.10 32.97
N VAL A 416 42.67 18.10 34.01
CA VAL A 416 41.28 18.64 34.14
C VAL A 416 41.01 18.84 35.67
N PRO A 417 40.09 19.68 36.21
CA PRO A 417 39.56 21.04 35.87
C PRO A 417 39.73 22.05 37.06
N ALA A 418 39.08 23.24 37.05
CA ALA A 418 38.18 23.77 38.13
C ALA A 418 37.86 25.32 38.10
N GLY A 419 36.59 25.69 38.35
CA GLY A 419 36.13 26.98 38.96
C GLY A 419 35.74 28.17 38.05
N LEU A 420 35.16 29.29 38.54
CA LEU A 420 34.50 29.57 39.86
C LEU A 420 33.71 30.93 39.91
N LEU A 421 32.35 30.86 40.00
CA LEU A 421 31.36 31.79 40.62
C LEU A 421 31.11 33.29 40.18
N LEU A 422 29.88 33.75 40.54
CA LEU A 422 29.12 35.01 40.34
C LEU A 422 29.35 36.07 41.49
N PRO A 423 28.60 37.21 41.68
CA PRO A 423 27.44 37.84 40.98
C PRO A 423 27.48 39.40 40.78
N GLY A 424 26.37 40.02 40.31
CA GLY A 424 26.09 41.48 40.33
C GLY A 424 24.60 41.82 40.10
N LEU A 425 24.06 42.93 40.65
CA LEU A 425 22.60 43.22 40.72
C LEU A 425 22.28 44.74 40.89
N LEU A 426 21.04 45.15 40.57
CA LEU A 426 20.45 46.52 40.64
C LEU A 426 20.96 47.48 39.53
N ASN A 427 20.28 48.54 39.06
CA ASN A 427 19.08 49.27 39.50
C ASN A 427 18.44 49.99 38.25
N ARG A 428 17.48 50.94 38.33
CA ARG A 428 16.02 50.82 38.53
C ARG A 428 15.37 52.21 38.28
N TYR A 429 14.10 52.29 37.84
CA TYR A 429 13.34 53.52 37.46
C TYR A 429 13.81 54.17 36.12
N GLU A 430 12.98 54.94 35.39
CA GLU A 430 11.78 55.72 35.78
C GLU A 430 10.62 55.70 34.75
N ASN A 431 9.43 56.20 35.13
CA ASN A 431 8.15 56.12 34.38
C ASN A 431 7.66 57.47 33.83
N ALA A 432 7.10 57.52 32.61
CA ALA A 432 5.98 58.38 32.17
C ALA A 432 5.52 57.95 30.75
N GLY A 433 4.25 58.08 30.33
CA GLY A 433 3.02 58.48 31.04
C GLY A 433 2.03 59.22 30.11
N GLY A 434 0.83 58.65 29.89
CA GLY A 434 -0.24 59.17 29.00
C GLY A 434 -0.66 58.12 27.95
N GLU A 435 -1.85 57.51 27.92
CA GLU A 435 -3.25 58.02 27.92
C GLU A 435 -3.71 58.64 26.58
N VAL A 436 -4.91 58.40 26.04
CA VAL A 436 -5.97 57.39 26.31
C VAL A 436 -6.85 57.21 25.04
N GLY A 437 -7.40 56.00 24.84
CA GLY A 437 -8.53 55.74 23.93
C GLY A 437 -8.22 55.50 22.44
N GLY A 438 -9.09 54.83 21.66
CA GLY A 438 -10.29 54.09 22.08
C GLY A 438 -11.32 53.85 20.95
N VAL A 439 -11.69 52.58 20.72
CA VAL A 439 -12.83 52.09 19.90
C VAL A 439 -12.83 52.44 18.40
N GLY A 440 -12.96 51.43 17.52
CA GLY A 440 -13.29 51.66 16.11
C GLY A 440 -13.03 50.47 15.19
N SER A 441 -14.09 49.84 14.68
CA SER A 441 -14.02 48.76 13.70
C SER A 441 -14.13 49.26 12.26
N SER A 442 -13.20 48.91 11.38
CA SER A 442 -13.44 48.87 9.93
C SER A 442 -12.40 48.03 9.19
N SER A 443 -12.87 47.09 8.37
CA SER A 443 -12.08 46.52 7.26
C SER A 443 -11.96 47.55 6.12
N PRO A 444 -10.93 47.42 5.28
CA PRO A 444 -11.19 47.57 3.85
C PRO A 444 -10.51 46.49 2.97
N SER A 445 -11.25 46.06 1.95
CA SER A 445 -10.73 45.27 0.82
C SER A 445 -9.86 46.13 -0.12
N PRO A 446 -9.10 45.55 -1.08
CA PRO A 446 -7.86 46.17 -1.55
C PRO A 446 -8.03 47.24 -2.62
N SER A 447 -7.15 48.25 -2.59
CA SER A 447 -6.97 49.22 -3.66
C SER A 447 -5.83 48.80 -4.60
N SER A 448 -6.16 48.54 -5.86
CA SER A 448 -5.16 48.24 -6.89
C SER A 448 -4.29 49.47 -7.19
N SER A 449 -2.97 49.36 -7.09
CA SER A 449 -2.05 50.34 -7.67
C SER A 449 -1.28 49.72 -8.82
N ARG A 450 -1.48 50.26 -10.03
CA ARG A 450 -0.63 49.93 -11.19
C ARG A 450 0.76 50.52 -10.94
N ARG A 451 1.80 49.71 -11.08
CA ARG A 451 3.13 50.21 -11.44
C ARG A 451 3.44 49.74 -12.85
N SER A 452 3.91 50.66 -13.67
CA SER A 452 4.33 50.42 -15.06
C SER A 452 5.63 49.62 -15.09
N ASN A 453 5.88 48.96 -16.23
CA ASN A 453 7.23 48.51 -16.56
C ASN A 453 8.21 49.68 -16.44
N ASP A 454 9.30 49.47 -15.74
CA ASP A 454 10.62 49.90 -16.20
C ASP A 454 11.66 48.83 -15.81
N GLY A 455 12.77 48.77 -16.54
CA GLY A 455 13.61 47.57 -16.60
C GLY A 455 14.69 47.43 -15.50
N GLY A 456 14.96 46.18 -15.11
CA GLY A 456 16.35 45.76 -14.91
C GLY A 456 17.00 45.96 -13.53
N VAL A 457 16.37 45.50 -12.44
CA VAL A 457 17.12 45.00 -11.28
C VAL A 457 16.58 43.63 -10.87
N THR A 458 17.33 42.58 -11.18
CA THR A 458 17.06 41.24 -10.64
C THR A 458 17.53 41.23 -9.18
N THR A 459 16.61 41.29 -8.23
CA THR A 459 16.94 41.02 -6.82
C THR A 459 17.22 39.53 -6.68
N THR A 460 18.50 39.15 -6.77
CA THR A 460 18.97 37.80 -6.49
C THR A 460 18.71 37.49 -5.02
N THR A 461 17.62 36.78 -4.74
CA THR A 461 17.30 36.24 -3.41
C THR A 461 18.49 35.44 -2.92
N THR A 462 19.18 35.94 -1.88
CA THR A 462 20.39 35.29 -1.37
C THR A 462 20.07 33.90 -0.86
N ALA A 463 20.85 32.91 -1.30
CA ALA A 463 20.77 31.55 -0.78
C ALA A 463 20.95 31.56 0.74
N ALA A 464 19.91 31.12 1.45
CA ALA A 464 19.85 31.01 2.90
C ALA A 464 19.09 29.72 3.28
N TYR A 465 19.08 29.40 4.57
CA TYR A 465 18.28 28.31 5.12
C TYR A 465 16.78 28.63 5.00
N ASP A 466 15.94 27.66 4.67
CA ASP A 466 14.49 27.79 4.46
C ASP A 466 14.08 28.84 3.39
N ALA A 467 15.04 29.32 2.58
CA ALA A 467 14.84 30.39 1.60
C ALA A 467 13.89 30.05 0.44
N ALA A 468 13.49 28.79 0.28
CA ALA A 468 12.54 28.34 -0.74
C ALA A 468 11.16 27.94 -0.18
N ILE A 469 10.87 28.13 1.12
CA ILE A 469 9.55 27.73 1.68
C ILE A 469 8.44 28.67 1.20
N ASP A 470 8.50 29.96 1.56
CA ASP A 470 7.42 30.94 1.28
C ASP A 470 7.68 31.82 0.04
N GLN A 471 8.72 31.54 -0.75
CA GLN A 471 9.12 32.38 -1.89
C GLN A 471 9.84 31.59 -3.00
N VAL A 472 9.87 32.16 -4.21
CA VAL A 472 10.59 31.59 -5.36
C VAL A 472 12.06 31.99 -5.35
N LEU A 473 12.94 31.02 -5.14
CA LEU A 473 14.40 31.17 -5.22
C LEU A 473 14.88 31.09 -6.69
N ASN A 474 15.89 31.89 -7.03
CA ASN A 474 16.54 31.91 -8.35
C ASN A 474 15.53 31.98 -9.54
N PRO A 475 14.59 32.93 -9.60
CA PRO A 475 13.59 32.98 -10.68
C PRO A 475 14.25 33.13 -12.07
N SER A 476 13.84 32.31 -13.04
CA SER A 476 14.39 32.34 -14.40
C SER A 476 13.52 31.62 -15.42
N ASP A 477 13.27 32.25 -16.56
CA ASP A 477 12.63 31.63 -17.74
C ASP A 477 13.65 30.96 -18.70
N ARG A 478 14.91 30.79 -18.26
CA ARG A 478 15.94 30.13 -19.08
C ARG A 478 15.56 28.67 -19.35
N LYS A 479 15.32 28.34 -20.62
CA LYS A 479 15.18 26.96 -21.10
C LYS A 479 16.55 26.36 -21.40
N GLY A 480 16.70 25.06 -21.12
CA GLY A 480 17.90 24.29 -21.50
C GLY A 480 18.36 23.25 -20.47
N GLY A 481 19.16 22.28 -20.93
CA GLY A 481 19.94 21.39 -20.06
C GLY A 481 19.19 20.15 -19.55
N THR A 482 19.85 19.37 -18.69
CA THR A 482 19.29 18.14 -18.09
C THR A 482 19.17 18.29 -16.58
N LEU A 483 17.94 18.16 -16.05
CA LEU A 483 17.67 18.09 -14.61
C LEU A 483 17.90 16.66 -14.12
N ASN A 484 18.79 16.47 -13.15
CA ASN A 484 19.19 15.15 -12.63
C ASN A 484 18.55 14.92 -11.27
N LEU A 485 17.53 14.07 -11.21
CA LEU A 485 16.83 13.71 -9.99
C LEU A 485 17.36 12.37 -9.47
N GLY A 486 17.59 12.29 -8.16
CA GLY A 486 17.86 11.04 -7.45
C GLY A 486 16.63 10.56 -6.68
N THR A 487 16.59 9.29 -6.32
CA THR A 487 15.68 8.76 -5.28
C THR A 487 16.27 7.47 -4.72
N SER A 488 16.00 7.15 -3.45
CA SER A 488 16.34 5.86 -2.83
C SER A 488 15.22 4.81 -2.93
N GLY A 489 14.01 5.22 -3.33
CA GLY A 489 12.86 4.35 -3.58
C GLY A 489 12.25 4.65 -4.95
N ASP A 490 11.89 3.61 -5.70
CA ASP A 490 11.28 3.79 -7.01
C ASP A 490 9.84 4.32 -6.92
N VAL A 491 9.35 4.91 -8.02
CA VAL A 491 7.94 5.32 -8.13
C VAL A 491 7.03 4.09 -8.05
N ASP A 492 5.89 4.23 -7.38
CA ASP A 492 4.91 3.14 -7.23
C ASP A 492 4.18 2.81 -8.54
N SER A 493 3.88 3.82 -9.36
CA SER A 493 3.46 3.63 -10.74
C SER A 493 3.72 4.85 -11.63
N LEU A 494 3.91 4.59 -12.92
CA LEU A 494 3.78 5.59 -13.99
C LEU A 494 2.40 5.61 -14.65
N ASP A 495 1.48 4.74 -14.20
CA ASP A 495 0.06 4.85 -14.58
C ASP A 495 -0.63 5.87 -13.65
N PRO A 496 -1.22 6.96 -14.17
CA PRO A 496 -1.85 7.99 -13.35
C PRO A 496 -3.12 7.52 -12.62
N ALA A 497 -3.68 6.36 -12.99
CA ALA A 497 -4.75 5.70 -12.22
C ALA A 497 -4.24 4.74 -11.12
N ARG A 498 -2.94 4.44 -11.06
CA ARG A 498 -2.35 3.44 -10.13
C ARG A 498 -1.32 3.98 -9.14
N SER A 499 -0.79 5.17 -9.35
CA SER A 499 0.12 5.82 -8.38
C SER A 499 -0.67 6.44 -7.23
N TYR A 500 -0.17 6.26 -6.01
CA TYR A 500 -0.68 6.81 -4.76
C TYR A 500 0.33 7.76 -4.11
N TYR A 501 1.64 7.53 -4.27
CA TYR A 501 2.67 8.35 -3.62
C TYR A 501 2.58 9.82 -4.06
N GLY A 502 2.44 10.74 -3.10
CA GLY A 502 2.23 12.17 -3.40
C GLY A 502 3.46 12.84 -4.02
N TRP A 503 4.66 12.35 -3.73
CA TRP A 503 5.88 12.75 -4.46
C TRP A 503 5.92 12.20 -5.89
N ALA A 504 5.28 11.05 -6.15
CA ALA A 504 5.07 10.53 -7.50
C ALA A 504 3.94 11.28 -8.24
N TRP A 505 2.91 11.78 -7.53
CA TRP A 505 1.94 12.73 -8.10
C TRP A 505 2.60 14.09 -8.45
N ASN A 506 3.56 14.56 -7.64
CA ASN A 506 4.40 15.70 -8.00
C ASN A 506 5.24 15.40 -9.26
N PHE A 507 5.84 14.20 -9.36
CA PHE A 507 6.55 13.75 -10.57
C PHE A 507 5.63 13.66 -11.81
N GLN A 508 4.37 13.21 -11.63
CA GLN A 508 3.37 13.15 -12.70
C GLN A 508 3.09 14.50 -13.34
N ARG A 509 3.20 15.63 -12.61
CA ARG A 509 3.05 16.99 -13.18
C ARG A 509 3.97 17.24 -14.38
N LEU A 510 5.05 16.48 -14.56
CA LEU A 510 5.97 16.59 -15.69
C LEU A 510 5.40 16.03 -17.00
N TYR A 511 4.67 14.91 -16.97
CA TYR A 511 4.16 14.22 -18.17
C TYR A 511 2.63 14.08 -18.23
N VAL A 512 1.94 14.42 -17.16
CA VAL A 512 0.47 14.34 -17.01
C VAL A 512 -0.12 15.72 -16.77
N ARG A 513 -1.24 15.98 -17.44
CA ARG A 513 -2.18 17.04 -17.15
C ARG A 513 -3.51 16.44 -16.69
N THR A 514 -4.17 17.14 -15.77
CA THR A 514 -5.42 16.72 -15.10
C THR A 514 -6.50 17.78 -15.35
N LEU A 515 -7.75 17.54 -14.95
CA LEU A 515 -8.82 18.54 -15.15
C LEU A 515 -8.48 19.87 -14.45
N TYR A 516 -8.13 19.77 -13.17
CA TYR A 516 -7.59 20.84 -12.35
C TYR A 516 -6.22 20.42 -11.80
N ALA A 517 -5.45 21.36 -11.26
CA ALA A 517 -4.18 21.07 -10.60
C ALA A 517 -3.90 22.10 -9.50
N TYR A 518 -2.94 21.79 -8.63
CA TYR A 518 -2.42 22.73 -7.65
C TYR A 518 -1.59 23.84 -8.28
N ALA A 519 -1.80 25.07 -7.81
CA ALA A 519 -1.16 26.28 -8.30
C ALA A 519 0.37 26.22 -8.22
N GLY A 520 1.03 26.80 -9.22
CA GLY A 520 2.49 26.97 -9.24
C GLY A 520 2.94 28.14 -8.36
N ALA A 521 2.76 28.02 -7.05
CA ALA A 521 3.00 29.06 -6.05
C ALA A 521 3.67 28.47 -4.77
N PRO A 522 4.46 29.27 -4.04
CA PRO A 522 5.12 28.84 -2.81
C PRO A 522 4.15 28.60 -1.65
N GLY A 523 4.56 27.75 -0.71
CA GLY A 523 3.87 27.47 0.55
C GLY A 523 2.37 27.20 0.37
N ARG A 524 1.57 27.84 1.22
CA ARG A 524 0.11 27.65 1.28
C ARG A 524 -0.63 28.13 0.03
N ASP A 525 -0.14 29.13 -0.69
CA ASP A 525 -0.77 29.59 -1.94
C ASP A 525 -0.73 28.48 -3.03
N GLY A 526 0.25 27.58 -2.94
CA GLY A 526 0.32 26.37 -3.77
C GLY A 526 -0.86 25.40 -3.57
N THR A 527 -1.58 25.45 -2.44
CA THR A 527 -2.74 24.58 -2.17
C THR A 527 -4.00 24.93 -2.99
N ALA A 528 -4.00 26.08 -3.70
CA ALA A 528 -5.14 26.52 -4.49
C ALA A 528 -5.37 25.62 -5.72
N VAL A 529 -6.60 25.10 -5.85
CA VAL A 529 -7.05 24.34 -7.02
C VAL A 529 -7.31 25.30 -8.19
N VAL A 530 -6.60 25.11 -9.30
CA VAL A 530 -6.67 25.98 -10.50
C VAL A 530 -6.88 25.17 -11.79
N PRO A 531 -7.44 25.78 -12.87
CA PRO A 531 -7.85 25.04 -14.07
C PRO A 531 -6.65 24.65 -14.96
N ASP A 532 -6.41 23.36 -15.14
CA ASP A 532 -5.32 22.83 -15.99
C ASP A 532 -5.84 22.47 -17.39
N LEU A 533 -6.35 21.25 -17.63
CA LEU A 533 -7.04 20.91 -18.88
C LEU A 533 -8.39 21.64 -18.97
N ALA A 534 -9.02 21.94 -17.83
CA ALA A 534 -10.19 22.80 -17.76
C ALA A 534 -9.84 24.26 -18.12
N ALA A 535 -10.74 24.93 -18.83
CA ALA A 535 -10.58 26.33 -19.21
C ALA A 535 -10.85 27.32 -18.06
N ALA A 536 -11.69 26.93 -17.09
CA ALA A 536 -12.14 27.73 -15.96
C ALA A 536 -12.50 26.83 -14.75
N ALA A 537 -12.84 27.45 -13.61
CA ALA A 537 -13.49 26.76 -12.49
C ALA A 537 -14.78 26.03 -12.94
N PRO A 538 -15.20 24.95 -12.27
CA PRO A 538 -16.37 24.18 -12.71
C PRO A 538 -17.66 25.00 -12.61
N GLU A 539 -18.55 24.87 -13.60
CA GLU A 539 -19.91 25.39 -13.53
C GLU A 539 -20.74 24.47 -12.61
N VAL A 540 -20.92 24.88 -11.36
CA VAL A 540 -21.66 24.12 -10.34
C VAL A 540 -23.15 24.51 -10.35
N SER A 541 -24.05 23.52 -10.27
CA SER A 541 -25.49 23.75 -10.13
C SER A 541 -25.88 24.33 -8.77
N ALA A 542 -27.04 24.99 -8.70
CA ALA A 542 -27.53 25.64 -7.47
C ALA A 542 -27.85 24.67 -6.31
N ASP A 543 -27.96 23.37 -6.59
CA ASP A 543 -28.10 22.30 -5.59
C ASP A 543 -26.76 21.61 -5.24
N GLY A 544 -25.64 22.10 -5.79
CA GLY A 544 -24.30 21.57 -5.53
C GLY A 544 -23.99 20.18 -6.09
N ARG A 545 -24.90 19.57 -6.87
CA ARG A 545 -24.78 18.17 -7.32
C ARG A 545 -24.26 17.97 -8.74
N THR A 546 -24.28 19.00 -9.60
CA THR A 546 -23.80 18.89 -10.99
C THR A 546 -22.63 19.83 -11.21
N TYR A 547 -21.50 19.29 -11.69
CA TYR A 547 -20.30 20.06 -12.01
C TYR A 547 -20.02 19.91 -13.51
N THR A 548 -20.14 21.00 -14.26
CA THR A 548 -19.82 21.04 -15.70
C THR A 548 -18.43 21.63 -15.90
N VAL A 549 -17.54 20.85 -16.51
CA VAL A 549 -16.15 21.20 -16.79
C VAL A 549 -15.94 21.32 -18.29
N ARG A 550 -15.51 22.50 -18.75
CA ARG A 550 -15.16 22.75 -20.15
C ARG A 550 -13.65 22.61 -20.34
N LEU A 551 -13.23 21.75 -21.25
CA LEU A 551 -11.82 21.60 -21.63
C LEU A 551 -11.35 22.78 -22.48
N ARG A 552 -10.05 23.08 -22.43
CA ARG A 552 -9.39 24.00 -23.37
C ARG A 552 -9.39 23.39 -24.79
N PRO A 553 -9.60 24.18 -25.85
CA PRO A 553 -9.41 23.69 -27.21
C PRO A 553 -7.92 23.47 -27.52
N GLY A 554 -7.62 22.59 -28.49
CA GLY A 554 -6.26 22.42 -29.03
C GLY A 554 -5.31 21.53 -28.21
N LEU A 555 -5.77 20.96 -27.09
CA LEU A 555 -5.05 20.00 -26.26
C LEU A 555 -4.70 18.72 -27.05
N LYS A 556 -3.50 18.15 -26.81
CA LYS A 556 -2.98 16.98 -27.53
C LYS A 556 -2.17 16.04 -26.65
N PHE A 557 -2.14 14.77 -27.03
CA PHE A 557 -1.20 13.76 -26.54
C PHE A 557 0.17 13.87 -27.24
N GLU A 558 1.18 13.17 -26.73
CA GLU A 558 2.56 13.16 -27.25
C GLU A 558 2.77 12.68 -28.70
N ASP A 559 1.76 12.03 -29.29
CA ASP A 559 1.72 11.61 -30.69
C ASP A 559 1.05 12.66 -31.61
N GLY A 560 0.51 13.73 -31.03
CA GLY A 560 -0.21 14.79 -31.72
C GLY A 560 -1.73 14.58 -31.84
N THR A 561 -2.28 13.46 -31.37
CA THR A 561 -3.73 13.24 -31.37
C THR A 561 -4.46 14.18 -30.39
N PRO A 562 -5.67 14.67 -30.71
CA PRO A 562 -6.41 15.57 -29.82
C PRO A 562 -6.83 14.88 -28.51
N ILE A 563 -6.73 15.60 -27.39
CA ILE A 563 -7.33 15.19 -26.12
C ILE A 563 -8.80 15.61 -26.10
N THR A 564 -9.70 14.69 -25.73
CA THR A 564 -11.14 14.94 -25.63
C THR A 564 -11.69 14.64 -24.23
N ALA A 565 -12.93 15.07 -24.00
CA ALA A 565 -13.73 14.73 -22.84
C ALA A 565 -13.95 13.21 -22.69
N LYS A 566 -13.95 12.45 -23.80
CA LYS A 566 -14.03 10.98 -23.75
C LYS A 566 -12.77 10.36 -23.14
N ASP A 567 -11.59 10.87 -23.46
CA ASP A 567 -10.32 10.35 -22.92
C ASP A 567 -10.18 10.63 -21.43
N VAL A 568 -10.67 11.80 -20.98
CA VAL A 568 -10.79 12.12 -19.54
C VAL A 568 -11.78 11.19 -18.85
N LYS A 569 -12.96 10.97 -19.43
CA LYS A 569 -13.94 10.03 -18.87
C LYS A 569 -13.38 8.60 -18.82
N TYR A 570 -12.67 8.16 -19.86
CA TYR A 570 -12.00 6.86 -19.88
C TYR A 570 -10.94 6.73 -18.77
N GLY A 571 -10.10 7.76 -18.58
CA GLY A 571 -9.14 7.82 -17.46
C GLY A 571 -9.79 7.70 -16.08
N ILE A 572 -10.94 8.35 -15.87
CA ILE A 572 -11.73 8.25 -14.63
C ILE A 572 -12.28 6.83 -14.47
N GLU A 573 -12.88 6.26 -15.51
CA GLU A 573 -13.47 4.93 -15.46
C GLU A 573 -12.45 3.81 -15.19
N ARG A 574 -11.21 3.95 -15.67
CA ARG A 574 -10.10 3.03 -15.33
C ARG A 574 -9.94 2.83 -13.82
N SER A 575 -10.18 3.86 -12.99
CA SER A 575 -10.07 3.75 -11.53
C SER A 575 -11.08 2.80 -10.86
N PHE A 576 -12.13 2.37 -11.57
CA PHE A 576 -13.11 1.39 -11.09
C PHE A 576 -12.66 -0.06 -11.29
N ASP A 577 -11.73 -0.33 -12.22
CA ASP A 577 -11.27 -1.67 -12.62
C ASP A 577 -10.17 -2.18 -11.65
N GLN A 578 -10.46 -2.18 -10.35
CA GLN A 578 -9.49 -2.49 -9.28
C GLN A 578 -8.96 -3.94 -9.31
N ASP A 579 -9.64 -4.85 -10.00
CA ASP A 579 -9.13 -6.20 -10.28
C ASP A 579 -7.88 -6.19 -11.20
N VAL A 580 -7.65 -5.08 -11.94
CA VAL A 580 -6.56 -4.91 -12.92
C VAL A 580 -5.65 -3.73 -12.56
N LEU A 581 -6.23 -2.60 -12.14
CA LEU A 581 -5.53 -1.33 -11.87
C LEU A 581 -5.44 -1.00 -10.38
N PHE A 582 -5.28 -2.01 -9.54
CA PHE A 582 -5.01 -1.81 -8.11
C PHE A 582 -3.76 -0.92 -7.89
N GLY A 583 -3.81 -0.12 -6.83
CA GLY A 583 -2.69 0.67 -6.31
C GLY A 583 -3.00 2.15 -6.12
N GLY A 584 -3.84 2.74 -6.96
CA GLY A 584 -4.15 4.18 -6.95
C GLY A 584 -5.39 4.56 -6.12
N PRO A 585 -5.67 5.88 -6.00
CA PRO A 585 -6.74 6.39 -5.14
C PRO A 585 -8.15 6.13 -5.71
N VAL A 586 -8.98 5.45 -4.91
CA VAL A 586 -10.41 5.20 -5.19
C VAL A 586 -11.34 6.35 -4.79
N LEU A 587 -10.79 7.43 -4.21
CA LEU A 587 -11.54 8.58 -3.66
C LEU A 587 -12.56 9.19 -4.65
N LEU A 588 -12.24 9.22 -5.95
CA LEU A 588 -13.11 9.74 -7.00
C LEU A 588 -14.14 8.70 -7.46
N SER A 589 -13.81 7.41 -7.49
CA SER A 589 -14.74 6.34 -7.87
C SER A 589 -15.76 6.05 -6.77
N ASP A 590 -15.40 6.15 -5.49
CA ASP A 590 -16.34 6.04 -4.36
C ASP A 590 -17.47 7.08 -4.42
N VAL A 591 -17.14 8.33 -4.76
CA VAL A 591 -18.10 9.44 -4.94
C VAL A 591 -18.94 9.30 -6.22
N LEU A 592 -18.43 8.58 -7.23
CA LEU A 592 -19.07 8.45 -8.54
C LEU A 592 -19.82 7.13 -8.77
N ASP A 593 -19.57 6.05 -8.02
CA ASP A 593 -20.33 4.80 -8.20
C ASP A 593 -21.80 4.99 -7.84
N GLN A 594 -22.10 5.55 -6.66
CA GLN A 594 -23.47 5.88 -6.23
C GLN A 594 -24.42 4.66 -6.23
N GLY A 595 -23.88 3.44 -6.06
CA GLY A 595 -24.64 2.19 -6.11
C GLY A 595 -24.85 1.62 -7.52
N GLN A 596 -24.16 2.16 -8.54
CA GLN A 596 -24.14 1.57 -9.89
C GLN A 596 -23.47 0.20 -9.91
N GLY A 597 -22.52 -0.07 -9.01
CA GLY A 597 -21.68 -1.27 -9.02
C GLY A 597 -20.80 -1.35 -10.27
N TYR A 598 -20.35 -0.21 -10.81
CA TYR A 598 -19.61 -0.15 -12.07
C TYR A 598 -18.25 -0.84 -11.92
N LYS A 599 -17.90 -1.69 -12.90
CA LYS A 599 -16.73 -2.58 -12.85
C LYS A 599 -15.52 -2.09 -13.65
N GLY A 600 -15.59 -0.89 -14.20
CA GLY A 600 -14.52 -0.33 -15.02
C GLY A 600 -14.56 -0.80 -16.49
N PRO A 601 -13.74 -0.15 -17.34
CA PRO A 601 -13.88 -0.20 -18.79
C PRO A 601 -13.37 -1.50 -19.42
N TYR A 602 -12.71 -2.40 -18.69
CA TYR A 602 -12.32 -3.70 -19.25
C TYR A 602 -13.47 -4.71 -19.18
N SER A 603 -14.33 -4.58 -18.17
CA SER A 603 -15.56 -5.36 -17.99
C SER A 603 -16.80 -4.77 -18.66
N ASP A 604 -16.81 -3.46 -18.96
CA ASP A 604 -17.93 -2.79 -19.63
C ASP A 604 -18.26 -3.40 -21.02
N SER A 605 -19.55 -3.47 -21.34
CA SER A 605 -20.06 -3.96 -22.63
C SER A 605 -20.23 -2.86 -23.69
N ASP A 606 -20.18 -1.58 -23.30
CA ASP A 606 -20.32 -0.46 -24.23
C ASP A 606 -19.21 -0.45 -25.32
N PRO A 607 -19.50 -0.15 -26.60
CA PRO A 607 -18.47 -0.10 -27.64
C PRO A 607 -17.36 0.94 -27.37
N ASP A 608 -17.74 2.11 -26.82
CA ASP A 608 -16.81 3.16 -26.43
C ASP A 608 -16.15 2.88 -25.07
N ARG A 609 -16.68 1.94 -24.26
CA ARG A 609 -16.20 1.63 -22.90
C ARG A 609 -16.24 2.86 -22.00
N LEU A 610 -17.45 3.43 -21.91
CA LEU A 610 -17.79 4.68 -21.22
C LEU A 610 -19.12 4.51 -20.44
N GLY A 611 -19.32 3.36 -19.79
CA GLY A 611 -20.58 2.96 -19.16
C GLY A 611 -20.99 3.70 -17.87
N LEU A 612 -20.10 4.48 -17.24
CA LEU A 612 -20.40 5.19 -15.99
C LEU A 612 -21.41 6.33 -16.22
N LYS A 613 -22.53 6.36 -15.49
CA LYS A 613 -23.65 7.27 -15.76
C LYS A 613 -23.53 8.62 -15.05
N SER A 614 -22.82 8.63 -13.93
CA SER A 614 -22.49 9.83 -13.12
C SER A 614 -21.47 10.75 -13.79
N VAL A 615 -20.79 10.29 -14.86
CA VAL A 615 -19.91 11.11 -15.71
C VAL A 615 -20.42 11.08 -17.15
N ARG A 616 -20.70 12.23 -17.74
CA ARG A 616 -21.23 12.36 -19.10
C ARG A 616 -20.36 13.29 -19.94
N THR A 617 -20.30 13.02 -21.25
CA THR A 617 -19.49 13.79 -22.20
C THR A 617 -20.35 14.30 -23.36
N PRO A 618 -21.10 15.42 -23.21
CA PRO A 618 -22.07 15.88 -24.21
C PRO A 618 -21.44 16.31 -25.55
N ASN A 619 -20.12 16.56 -25.57
CA ASN A 619 -19.28 16.84 -26.73
C ASN A 619 -17.82 16.67 -26.32
N ASP A 620 -16.91 16.69 -27.29
CA ASP A 620 -15.48 16.43 -27.11
C ASP A 620 -14.74 17.40 -26.17
N LEU A 621 -15.35 18.52 -25.77
CA LEU A 621 -14.77 19.52 -24.86
C LEU A 621 -15.58 19.74 -23.57
N THR A 622 -16.56 18.90 -23.26
CA THR A 622 -17.39 19.06 -22.05
C THR A 622 -17.50 17.75 -21.27
N VAL A 623 -17.05 17.77 -20.01
CA VAL A 623 -17.31 16.70 -19.02
C VAL A 623 -18.36 17.21 -18.03
N VAL A 624 -19.37 16.41 -17.73
CA VAL A 624 -20.41 16.74 -16.75
C VAL A 624 -20.46 15.63 -15.70
N PHE A 625 -20.16 16.00 -14.46
CA PHE A 625 -20.30 15.14 -13.29
C PHE A 625 -21.68 15.35 -12.66
N SER A 626 -22.28 14.28 -12.16
CA SER A 626 -23.53 14.29 -11.40
C SER A 626 -23.34 13.46 -10.13
N LEU A 627 -23.48 14.11 -8.98
CA LEU A 627 -23.26 13.58 -7.64
C LEU A 627 -24.59 13.24 -6.95
N ALA A 628 -24.60 12.22 -6.08
CA ALA A 628 -25.77 11.91 -5.25
C ALA A 628 -26.07 13.01 -4.21
N GLU A 629 -25.04 13.68 -3.73
CA GLU A 629 -25.08 14.75 -2.73
C GLU A 629 -24.08 15.87 -3.06
N PRO A 630 -24.25 17.09 -2.51
CA PRO A 630 -23.29 18.17 -2.69
C PRO A 630 -21.93 17.82 -2.08
N ASN A 631 -20.82 18.25 -2.69
CA ASN A 631 -19.49 17.98 -2.14
C ASN A 631 -18.52 19.16 -2.39
N GLY A 632 -18.29 19.96 -1.35
CA GLY A 632 -17.36 21.09 -1.34
C GLY A 632 -15.91 20.74 -1.70
N ASP A 633 -15.47 19.53 -1.34
CA ASP A 633 -14.11 19.04 -1.61
C ASP A 633 -13.97 18.42 -3.02
N PHE A 634 -15.07 18.27 -3.78
CA PHE A 634 -15.02 17.68 -5.13
C PHE A 634 -13.99 18.31 -6.09
N PRO A 635 -13.73 19.63 -6.09
CA PRO A 635 -12.66 20.22 -6.91
C PRO A 635 -11.25 19.65 -6.63
N TYR A 636 -10.95 19.22 -5.40
CA TYR A 636 -9.68 18.55 -5.07
C TYR A 636 -9.62 17.14 -5.69
N LEU A 637 -10.73 16.40 -5.70
CA LEU A 637 -10.79 15.10 -6.39
C LEU A 637 -10.54 15.24 -7.90
N LEU A 638 -10.84 16.40 -8.48
CA LEU A 638 -10.54 16.73 -9.87
C LEU A 638 -9.08 17.18 -10.14
N THR A 639 -8.20 17.15 -9.12
CA THR A 639 -6.73 17.26 -9.32
C THR A 639 -6.01 15.92 -9.31
N LEU A 640 -6.71 14.81 -9.04
CA LEU A 640 -6.10 13.48 -8.98
C LEU A 640 -5.72 12.96 -10.37
N GLY A 641 -4.68 12.12 -10.43
CA GLY A 641 -4.21 11.46 -11.67
C GLY A 641 -5.29 10.61 -12.36
N THR A 642 -6.30 10.15 -11.63
CA THR A 642 -7.49 9.49 -12.19
C THR A 642 -8.31 10.40 -13.12
N THR A 643 -8.11 11.72 -13.10
CA THR A 643 -8.69 12.66 -14.09
C THR A 643 -7.79 12.95 -15.29
N ALA A 644 -6.64 12.30 -15.39
CA ALA A 644 -5.79 12.39 -16.57
C ALA A 644 -6.49 11.77 -17.78
N PRO A 645 -6.42 12.39 -18.97
CA PRO A 645 -6.91 11.77 -20.18
C PRO A 645 -6.04 10.57 -20.54
N VAL A 646 -6.66 9.42 -20.81
CA VAL A 646 -5.96 8.22 -21.28
C VAL A 646 -6.53 7.83 -22.65
N PRO A 647 -5.72 7.78 -23.71
CA PRO A 647 -6.20 7.42 -25.04
C PRO A 647 -6.42 5.91 -25.07
N LYS A 648 -7.68 5.48 -25.10
CA LYS A 648 -8.12 4.06 -25.05
C LYS A 648 -7.37 3.13 -26.00
N ALA A 649 -6.92 3.61 -27.16
CA ALA A 649 -6.16 2.83 -28.14
C ALA A 649 -4.74 2.44 -27.68
N ALA A 650 -4.20 3.11 -26.65
CA ALA A 650 -2.89 2.85 -26.08
C ALA A 650 -2.94 2.21 -24.68
N ASP A 651 -4.13 1.95 -24.14
CA ASP A 651 -4.27 1.39 -22.80
C ASP A 651 -3.93 -0.10 -22.74
N THR A 652 -2.69 -0.39 -22.33
CA THR A 652 -2.17 -1.74 -22.10
C THR A 652 -2.51 -2.29 -20.71
N ARG A 653 -3.54 -1.75 -20.04
CA ARG A 653 -4.06 -2.19 -18.74
C ARG A 653 -3.03 -2.08 -17.62
N ASP A 654 -2.77 -3.15 -16.88
CA ASP A 654 -1.78 -3.25 -15.81
C ASP A 654 -0.38 -2.79 -16.24
N LYS A 655 -0.10 -2.85 -17.56
CA LYS A 655 1.16 -2.47 -18.21
C LYS A 655 1.18 -1.05 -18.77
N TYR A 656 0.16 -0.22 -18.58
CA TYR A 656 0.16 1.15 -19.11
C TYR A 656 1.36 1.96 -18.59
N GLY A 657 1.74 1.76 -17.33
CA GLY A 657 2.96 2.35 -16.74
C GLY A 657 4.30 1.86 -17.32
N GLU A 658 4.34 0.80 -18.13
CA GLU A 658 5.56 0.42 -18.89
C GLU A 658 5.87 1.44 -20.00
N LYS A 659 4.82 2.11 -20.54
CA LYS A 659 4.93 3.15 -21.58
C LYS A 659 3.67 4.05 -21.59
N PRO A 660 3.49 4.93 -20.58
CA PRO A 660 2.31 5.80 -20.50
C PRO A 660 2.36 6.86 -21.60
N VAL A 661 1.18 7.23 -22.13
CA VAL A 661 1.05 8.31 -23.12
C VAL A 661 0.93 9.64 -22.40
N SER A 662 1.79 10.60 -22.76
CA SER A 662 1.92 11.87 -22.06
C SER A 662 0.96 12.94 -22.60
N SER A 663 0.32 13.68 -21.70
CA SER A 663 -0.47 14.89 -21.99
C SER A 663 0.23 16.18 -21.52
N GLY A 664 1.30 16.05 -20.74
CA GLY A 664 2.12 17.14 -20.20
C GLY A 664 3.30 17.56 -21.09
N PRO A 665 4.13 18.51 -20.59
CA PRO A 665 5.26 19.11 -21.31
C PRO A 665 6.44 18.18 -21.55
N TYR A 666 6.52 17.05 -20.85
CA TYR A 666 7.54 16.02 -21.04
C TYR A 666 6.90 14.69 -21.42
N ARG A 667 7.67 13.84 -22.09
CA ARG A 667 7.32 12.45 -22.42
C ARG A 667 8.47 11.51 -22.13
N PHE A 668 8.18 10.23 -21.90
CA PHE A 668 9.23 9.24 -21.65
C PHE A 668 10.01 8.91 -22.91
N ARG A 669 11.33 9.09 -22.84
CA ARG A 669 12.30 8.63 -23.82
C ARG A 669 12.78 7.21 -23.50
N THR A 670 12.96 6.91 -22.20
CA THR A 670 13.26 5.56 -21.69
C THR A 670 12.63 5.35 -20.32
N VAL A 671 12.02 4.18 -20.12
CA VAL A 671 11.54 3.67 -18.83
C VAL A 671 12.40 2.46 -18.46
N GLN A 672 13.03 2.48 -17.27
CA GLN A 672 13.75 1.34 -16.70
C GLN A 672 13.41 1.22 -15.20
N THR A 673 12.31 0.52 -14.91
CA THR A 673 11.82 0.28 -13.55
C THR A 673 12.93 -0.25 -12.63
N GLY A 674 13.00 0.30 -11.42
CA GLY A 674 14.04 0.01 -10.42
C GLY A 674 15.43 0.56 -10.76
N LYS A 675 15.58 1.39 -11.81
CA LYS A 675 16.90 1.88 -12.28
C LYS A 675 16.90 3.35 -12.70
N SER A 676 16.20 3.71 -13.77
CA SER A 676 16.27 5.06 -14.33
C SER A 676 15.12 5.39 -15.28
N TYR A 677 14.85 6.69 -15.41
CA TYR A 677 13.88 7.22 -16.34
C TYR A 677 14.49 8.44 -17.02
N GLU A 678 14.40 8.53 -18.35
CA GLU A 678 14.78 9.73 -19.09
C GLU A 678 13.54 10.25 -19.79
N LEU A 679 13.19 11.51 -19.48
CA LEU A 679 12.14 12.25 -20.14
C LEU A 679 12.75 13.32 -21.04
N GLU A 680 12.11 13.56 -22.18
CA GLU A 680 12.40 14.65 -23.10
C GLU A 680 11.16 15.53 -23.28
N ARG A 681 11.31 16.74 -23.83
CA ARG A 681 10.17 17.62 -24.15
C ARG A 681 9.14 16.88 -25.01
N ASN A 682 7.87 16.98 -24.65
CA ASN A 682 6.75 16.60 -25.52
C ASN A 682 6.61 17.64 -26.64
N PRO A 683 6.84 17.30 -27.93
CA PRO A 683 6.76 18.25 -29.03
C PRO A 683 5.31 18.60 -29.45
N ALA A 684 4.30 17.88 -28.94
CA ALA A 684 2.89 18.12 -29.21
C ALA A 684 2.18 18.95 -28.14
N TRP A 685 2.78 19.12 -26.95
CA TRP A 685 2.28 19.99 -25.89
C TRP A 685 2.47 21.47 -26.27
N ASP A 686 1.44 22.27 -26.03
CA ASP A 686 1.41 23.70 -26.36
C ASP A 686 1.32 24.55 -25.09
N GLN A 687 2.38 25.34 -24.84
CA GLN A 687 2.51 26.28 -23.73
C GLN A 687 1.32 27.25 -23.62
N SER A 688 0.69 27.65 -24.73
CA SER A 688 -0.46 28.56 -24.72
C SER A 688 -1.72 27.93 -24.13
N THR A 689 -1.75 26.60 -24.02
CA THR A 689 -2.84 25.84 -23.38
C THR A 689 -2.57 25.48 -21.93
N ASP A 690 -1.34 25.70 -21.42
CA ASP A 690 -0.90 25.28 -20.09
C ASP A 690 -0.48 26.50 -19.26
N PRO A 691 -1.31 26.94 -18.28
CA PRO A 691 -1.03 28.14 -17.50
C PRO A 691 -0.05 27.92 -16.35
N LEU A 692 0.43 26.70 -16.12
CA LEU A 692 1.23 26.33 -14.94
C LEU A 692 2.67 25.95 -15.32
N ARG A 693 2.82 25.06 -16.31
CA ARG A 693 4.09 24.41 -16.60
C ARG A 693 4.89 25.23 -17.60
N LYS A 694 6.09 25.67 -17.23
CA LYS A 694 7.00 26.41 -18.15
C LYS A 694 7.87 25.51 -19.01
N ALA A 695 8.06 24.24 -18.62
CA ALA A 695 8.97 23.28 -19.26
C ALA A 695 10.38 23.87 -19.47
N LEU A 696 11.17 24.03 -18.40
CA LEU A 696 12.47 24.71 -18.49
C LEU A 696 13.61 23.77 -18.94
N PRO A 697 13.89 22.62 -18.30
CA PRO A 697 14.87 21.64 -18.80
C PRO A 697 14.51 21.12 -20.20
N ASP A 698 15.50 20.73 -20.99
CA ASP A 698 15.26 19.97 -22.23
C ASP A 698 15.03 18.48 -21.94
N ARG A 699 15.63 18.00 -20.85
CA ARG A 699 15.56 16.63 -20.38
C ARG A 699 15.45 16.58 -18.86
N ILE A 700 14.82 15.52 -18.37
CA ILE A 700 14.79 15.18 -16.94
C ILE A 700 15.24 13.73 -16.83
N ARG A 701 16.23 13.46 -15.97
CA ARG A 701 16.73 12.11 -15.71
C ARG A 701 16.53 11.77 -14.24
N LEU A 702 15.66 10.81 -13.97
CA LEU A 702 15.54 10.19 -12.66
C LEU A 702 16.47 8.97 -12.58
N THR A 703 17.18 8.83 -11.46
CA THR A 703 17.98 7.62 -11.14
C THR A 703 17.52 7.05 -9.80
N VAL A 704 17.21 5.77 -9.77
CA VAL A 704 17.00 5.02 -8.53
C VAL A 704 18.36 4.60 -8.00
N ALA A 705 18.70 5.08 -6.81
CA ALA A 705 19.95 4.88 -6.11
C ALA A 705 19.84 3.69 -5.13
N GLY A 706 20.96 3.10 -4.73
CA GLY A 706 20.98 1.93 -3.84
C GLY A 706 20.59 2.22 -2.39
N SER A 707 20.72 3.47 -1.92
CA SER A 707 20.30 3.90 -0.58
C SER A 707 20.16 5.42 -0.48
N GLY A 708 19.60 5.91 0.63
CA GLY A 708 19.52 7.35 0.92
C GLY A 708 20.90 8.02 1.05
N GLU A 709 21.90 7.28 1.56
CA GLU A 709 23.29 7.75 1.63
C GLU A 709 23.92 7.90 0.24
N GLU A 710 23.53 7.11 -0.77
CA GLU A 710 23.98 7.35 -2.15
C GLU A 710 23.38 8.66 -2.69
N VAL A 711 22.08 8.90 -2.45
CA VAL A 711 21.39 10.15 -2.85
C VAL A 711 22.07 11.36 -2.20
N ASP A 712 22.28 11.34 -0.89
CA ASP A 712 22.99 12.38 -0.13
C ASP A 712 24.38 12.70 -0.70
N ASN A 713 25.19 11.67 -0.94
CA ASN A 713 26.55 11.84 -1.47
C ASN A 713 26.53 12.40 -2.89
N ARG A 714 25.55 12.03 -3.72
CA ARG A 714 25.38 12.53 -5.08
C ARG A 714 24.81 13.94 -5.13
N LEU A 715 23.93 14.33 -4.19
CA LEU A 715 23.50 15.72 -4.01
C LEU A 715 24.68 16.64 -3.63
N LEU A 716 25.48 16.24 -2.64
CA LEU A 716 26.61 17.05 -2.17
C LEU A 716 27.79 17.10 -3.17
N SER A 717 27.90 16.15 -4.09
CA SER A 717 28.89 16.17 -5.18
C SER A 717 28.36 16.76 -6.50
N GLY A 718 27.09 17.13 -6.57
CA GLY A 718 26.45 17.67 -7.78
C GLY A 718 26.12 16.62 -8.86
N GLY A 719 26.21 15.33 -8.53
CA GLY A 719 25.73 14.22 -9.36
C GLY A 719 24.20 14.02 -9.33
N PHE A 720 23.51 14.75 -8.45
CA PHE A 720 22.07 15.03 -8.47
C PHE A 720 21.82 16.52 -8.22
N ASP A 721 20.71 17.01 -8.74
CA ASP A 721 20.21 18.38 -8.54
C ASP A 721 19.23 18.47 -7.36
N LEU A 722 18.40 17.44 -7.17
CA LEU A 722 17.39 17.30 -6.10
C LEU A 722 17.09 15.81 -5.83
N ASP A 723 16.71 15.46 -4.60
CA ASP A 723 16.03 14.19 -4.30
C ASP A 723 14.56 14.31 -4.72
N LEU A 724 14.08 13.38 -5.54
CA LEU A 724 12.70 13.37 -6.02
C LEU A 724 11.70 13.10 -4.90
N ALA A 725 12.03 12.16 -4.00
CA ALA A 725 11.13 11.76 -2.91
C ALA A 725 11.08 12.80 -1.78
N GLN A 726 12.08 13.69 -1.73
CA GLN A 726 12.28 14.73 -0.71
C GLN A 726 12.23 14.15 0.71
N ALA A 727 12.88 12.99 0.86
CA ALA A 727 12.87 12.11 2.02
C ALA A 727 13.51 12.71 3.29
N GLY A 728 14.20 13.84 3.13
CA GLY A 728 15.15 14.38 4.09
C GLY A 728 16.52 13.69 4.01
N LEU A 729 17.58 14.48 4.17
CA LEU A 729 18.96 14.01 4.25
C LEU A 729 19.14 12.97 5.39
N GLN A 730 20.06 12.02 5.24
CA GLN A 730 20.36 11.03 6.28
C GLN A 730 21.13 11.65 7.46
N PRO A 731 21.05 11.10 8.70
CA PRO A 731 21.50 11.79 9.91
C PRO A 731 22.96 12.27 9.91
N ALA A 732 23.88 11.50 9.31
CA ALA A 732 25.28 11.90 9.16
C ALA A 732 25.45 13.12 8.23
N THR A 733 24.64 13.18 7.17
CA THR A 733 24.60 14.28 6.21
C THR A 733 23.91 15.51 6.79
N GLN A 734 22.82 15.34 7.54
CA GLN A 734 22.18 16.45 8.29
C GLN A 734 23.21 17.14 9.21
N ALA A 735 23.93 16.37 10.03
CA ALA A 735 24.94 16.91 10.94
C ALA A 735 26.06 17.66 10.21
N LYS A 736 26.53 17.14 9.06
CA LYS A 736 27.53 17.79 8.20
C LYS A 736 27.00 19.10 7.58
N VAL A 737 25.79 19.08 7.03
CA VAL A 737 25.21 20.19 6.28
C VAL A 737 24.77 21.33 7.20
N LEU A 738 24.21 21.03 8.37
CA LEU A 738 23.82 22.04 9.37
C LEU A 738 25.01 22.72 10.05
N ALA A 739 26.19 22.07 10.08
CA ALA A 739 27.41 22.61 10.65
C ALA A 739 28.19 23.54 9.69
N ASP A 740 27.98 23.42 8.37
CA ASP A 740 28.59 24.27 7.36
C ASP A 740 27.60 25.36 6.90
N PRO A 741 27.85 26.67 7.17
CA PRO A 741 26.92 27.73 6.79
C PRO A 741 26.65 27.82 5.27
N GLY A 742 27.62 27.44 4.44
CA GLY A 742 27.53 27.46 2.97
C GLY A 742 26.78 26.27 2.38
N LEU A 743 26.68 25.14 3.11
CA LEU A 743 25.78 24.03 2.80
C LEU A 743 24.39 24.26 3.41
N LYS A 744 24.29 24.78 4.64
CA LYS A 744 23.02 25.14 5.29
C LYS A 744 22.24 26.22 4.51
N ALA A 745 22.93 27.11 3.80
CA ALA A 745 22.33 28.05 2.85
C ALA A 745 21.66 27.39 1.62
N ARG A 746 21.80 26.07 1.47
CA ARG A 746 21.31 25.24 0.35
C ARG A 746 20.27 24.21 0.79
N THR A 747 19.73 24.35 1.99
CA THR A 747 18.69 23.47 2.53
C THR A 747 17.45 24.22 2.92
N ASP A 748 16.31 23.55 2.77
CA ASP A 748 15.02 23.96 3.27
C ASP A 748 14.41 22.76 4.03
N ASP A 749 13.71 23.04 5.13
CA ASP A 749 13.16 22.04 6.05
C ASP A 749 11.62 22.14 6.10
N PRO A 750 10.90 21.96 4.97
CA PRO A 750 9.46 22.15 4.90
C PRO A 750 8.67 21.19 5.79
N ALA A 751 7.46 21.62 6.16
CA ALA A 751 6.47 20.74 6.80
C ALA A 751 5.84 19.81 5.74
N THR A 752 5.78 18.51 6.03
CA THR A 752 5.39 17.49 5.04
C THR A 752 3.89 17.17 5.05
N GLY A 753 3.07 17.90 5.83
CA GLY A 753 1.65 17.57 6.07
C GLY A 753 1.38 16.32 6.90
N VAL A 754 2.41 15.60 7.40
CA VAL A 754 2.23 14.39 8.24
C VAL A 754 2.21 14.75 9.71
N VAL A 755 1.07 14.61 10.39
CA VAL A 755 0.99 14.69 11.87
C VAL A 755 1.18 13.32 12.51
N ARG A 756 1.88 13.30 13.64
CA ARG A 756 2.14 12.12 14.46
C ARG A 756 1.41 12.29 15.77
N TYR A 757 0.68 11.24 16.18
CA TYR A 757 -0.18 11.27 17.33
C TYR A 757 -0.18 9.94 18.09
N VAL A 758 -0.76 9.95 19.29
CA VAL A 758 -1.29 8.78 19.96
C VAL A 758 -2.80 8.97 20.10
N ALA A 759 -3.60 8.02 19.61
CA ALA A 759 -5.03 7.98 19.86
C ALA A 759 -5.25 7.40 21.27
N LEU A 760 -6.10 8.07 22.06
CA LEU A 760 -6.54 7.61 23.38
C LEU A 760 -7.92 6.99 23.20
N VAL A 761 -8.14 5.77 23.70
CA VAL A 761 -9.31 4.96 23.32
C VAL A 761 -10.33 4.86 24.47
N PRO A 762 -11.41 5.69 24.48
CA PRO A 762 -12.53 5.57 25.41
C PRO A 762 -13.13 4.18 25.60
N ALA A 763 -13.06 3.29 24.61
CA ALA A 763 -13.53 1.91 24.73
C ALA A 763 -12.71 1.03 25.69
N VAL A 764 -11.56 1.52 26.18
CA VAL A 764 -10.64 0.84 27.12
C VAL A 764 -10.50 1.67 28.41
N PRO A 765 -11.22 1.31 29.48
CA PRO A 765 -11.14 2.02 30.76
C PRO A 765 -9.71 2.02 31.37
N PRO A 766 -9.29 3.10 32.05
CA PRO A 766 -10.10 4.23 32.51
C PRO A 766 -10.18 5.41 31.51
N LEU A 767 -9.78 5.22 30.25
CA LEU A 767 -9.73 6.32 29.26
C LEU A 767 -11.11 6.73 28.72
N ASP A 768 -12.18 6.07 29.16
CA ASP A 768 -13.56 6.56 29.05
C ASP A 768 -13.74 7.93 29.75
N ASN A 769 -13.12 8.11 30.92
CA ASN A 769 -13.13 9.35 31.66
C ASN A 769 -12.12 10.37 31.07
N GLN A 770 -12.62 11.55 30.69
CA GLN A 770 -11.83 12.62 30.09
C GLN A 770 -10.68 13.10 30.99
N HIS A 771 -10.85 13.15 32.31
CA HIS A 771 -9.74 13.50 33.22
C HIS A 771 -8.57 12.50 33.14
N CYS A 772 -8.85 11.22 32.88
CA CYS A 772 -7.81 10.22 32.68
C CYS A 772 -7.07 10.42 31.34
N ARG A 773 -7.74 11.00 30.33
CA ARG A 773 -7.13 11.40 29.06
C ARG A 773 -6.33 12.70 29.18
N ASN A 774 -6.89 13.72 29.82
CA ASN A 774 -6.20 14.98 30.15
C ASN A 774 -4.89 14.74 30.91
N ALA A 775 -4.90 13.79 31.87
CA ALA A 775 -3.71 13.38 32.60
C ALA A 775 -2.59 12.81 31.70
N VAL A 776 -2.95 12.07 30.64
CA VAL A 776 -1.98 11.57 29.65
C VAL A 776 -1.41 12.71 28.81
N LEU A 777 -2.23 13.67 28.38
CA LEU A 777 -1.77 14.82 27.60
C LEU A 777 -0.83 15.72 28.43
N TYR A 778 -1.21 16.09 29.65
CA TYR A 778 -0.33 16.90 30.53
C TYR A 778 0.92 16.15 31.01
N ALA A 779 0.93 14.81 31.08
CA ALA A 779 2.12 14.04 31.45
C ALA A 779 3.03 13.68 30.25
N ALA A 780 2.60 13.96 29.02
CA ALA A 780 3.41 13.71 27.83
C ALA A 780 4.58 14.71 27.73
N ASP A 781 5.68 14.28 27.13
CA ASP A 781 6.85 15.12 26.83
C ASP A 781 7.10 15.15 25.32
N PRO A 782 6.44 16.04 24.55
CA PRO A 782 6.61 16.09 23.10
C PRO A 782 8.05 16.40 22.67
N GLY A 783 8.85 17.08 23.49
CA GLY A 783 10.27 17.31 23.25
C GLY A 783 11.12 16.04 23.37
N ALA A 784 10.82 15.17 24.34
CA ALA A 784 11.43 13.84 24.44
C ALA A 784 10.98 12.92 23.29
N LEU A 785 9.71 12.96 22.89
CA LEU A 785 9.21 12.21 21.72
C LEU A 785 9.86 12.71 20.41
N GLN A 786 10.03 14.03 20.24
CA GLN A 786 10.77 14.64 19.13
C GLN A 786 12.23 14.15 19.13
N THR A 787 12.91 14.25 20.27
CA THR A 787 14.31 13.80 20.44
C THR A 787 14.48 12.34 20.06
N ALA A 788 13.59 11.46 20.54
CA ALA A 788 13.62 10.03 20.24
C ALA A 788 13.42 9.68 18.75
N ARG A 789 12.83 10.57 17.94
CA ARG A 789 12.65 10.36 16.49
C ARG A 789 13.79 10.90 15.62
N GLY A 790 14.68 11.72 16.20
CA GLY A 790 15.76 12.41 15.49
C GLY A 790 15.92 13.91 15.84
N GLY A 791 15.23 14.42 16.87
CA GLY A 791 15.33 15.81 17.30
C GLY A 791 14.59 16.80 16.38
N PRO A 792 14.90 18.10 16.44
CA PRO A 792 14.13 19.16 15.78
C PRO A 792 13.94 18.99 14.25
N GLN A 793 14.82 18.28 13.57
CA GLN A 793 14.72 17.97 12.13
C GLN A 793 13.73 16.83 11.81
N SER A 794 13.01 16.31 12.81
CA SER A 794 11.93 15.32 12.65
C SER A 794 10.53 15.95 12.62
N GLY A 795 10.42 17.26 12.86
CA GLY A 795 9.15 17.98 12.96
C GLY A 795 9.05 18.91 14.17
N THR A 796 7.98 19.70 14.20
CA THR A 796 7.66 20.67 15.28
C THR A 796 6.52 20.12 16.16
N PRO A 797 6.57 20.27 17.50
CA PRO A 797 5.44 19.97 18.38
C PRO A 797 4.18 20.78 18.02
N VAL A 798 2.99 20.20 18.20
CA VAL A 798 1.70 20.80 17.82
C VAL A 798 0.59 20.43 18.81
N GLY A 799 -0.33 21.35 19.06
CA GLY A 799 -1.44 21.18 20.01
C GLY A 799 -2.69 20.47 19.47
N THR A 800 -2.84 20.37 18.15
CA THR A 800 -4.03 19.77 17.49
C THR A 800 -3.65 18.79 16.35
N LEU A 801 -4.65 18.18 15.72
CA LEU A 801 -4.45 17.19 14.64
C LEU A 801 -4.14 17.82 13.28
N LEU A 802 -4.63 19.02 12.98
CA LEU A 802 -4.43 19.65 11.66
C LEU A 802 -3.03 20.32 11.55
N PRO A 803 -2.14 19.87 10.65
CA PRO A 803 -0.85 20.53 10.43
C PRO A 803 -1.02 21.86 9.67
N PRO A 804 -0.04 22.79 9.76
CA PRO A 804 -0.14 24.12 9.14
C PRO A 804 -0.46 24.15 7.63
N THR A 805 -0.09 23.09 6.90
CA THR A 805 -0.31 22.93 5.46
C THR A 805 -1.76 22.54 5.08
N VAL A 806 -2.61 22.24 6.07
CA VAL A 806 -3.99 21.76 5.85
C VAL A 806 -5.01 22.83 6.31
N SER A 807 -6.03 23.03 5.49
CA SER A 807 -7.11 23.99 5.78
C SER A 807 -7.85 23.67 7.08
N GLY A 808 -8.05 24.69 7.92
CA GLY A 808 -8.64 24.59 9.26
C GLY A 808 -7.62 24.55 10.40
N SER A 809 -6.32 24.36 10.12
CA SER A 809 -5.24 24.47 11.10
C SER A 809 -5.11 25.89 11.69
N ASP A 810 -4.73 25.97 12.96
CA ASP A 810 -4.36 27.15 13.73
C ASP A 810 -3.47 26.78 14.94
N ASP A 811 -3.15 27.77 15.79
CA ASP A 811 -2.22 27.68 16.92
C ASP A 811 -2.87 27.22 18.24
N TYR A 812 -4.04 26.56 18.17
CA TYR A 812 -4.74 26.10 19.36
C TYR A 812 -3.97 25.01 20.12
N ASP A 813 -3.84 25.17 21.45
CA ASP A 813 -3.11 24.23 22.31
C ASP A 813 -3.63 24.27 23.77
N PRO A 814 -4.76 23.59 24.07
CA PRO A 814 -5.34 23.58 25.43
C PRO A 814 -4.51 22.82 26.48
N TYR A 815 -3.44 22.10 26.06
CA TYR A 815 -2.62 21.28 26.95
C TYR A 815 -1.17 21.79 27.13
N GLY A 816 -0.69 22.69 26.27
CA GLY A 816 0.68 23.21 26.27
C GLY A 816 1.68 22.26 25.61
N LEU A 817 1.23 21.44 24.65
CA LEU A 817 2.06 20.47 23.93
C LEU A 817 3.15 21.14 23.08
N THR A 818 2.92 22.37 22.63
CA THR A 818 3.86 23.19 21.83
C THR A 818 5.09 23.65 22.62
N ASP A 819 5.00 23.79 23.95
CA ASP A 819 6.17 24.03 24.83
C ASP A 819 7.16 22.84 24.84
N GLY A 820 6.73 21.67 24.36
CA GLY A 820 7.56 20.47 24.25
C GLY A 820 7.99 19.90 25.59
N ARG A 821 7.19 20.07 26.65
CA ARG A 821 7.48 19.66 28.04
C ARG A 821 6.21 19.18 28.75
N PRO A 822 6.31 18.28 29.73
CA PRO A 822 5.18 17.86 30.56
C PRO A 822 4.83 18.91 31.63
N ASP A 823 3.58 18.88 32.08
CA ASP A 823 3.08 19.49 33.32
C ASP A 823 2.64 18.40 34.32
N PRO A 824 3.58 17.83 35.11
CA PRO A 824 3.26 16.81 36.10
C PRO A 824 2.36 17.31 37.25
N ALA A 825 2.11 18.61 37.38
CA ALA A 825 1.24 19.17 38.41
C ALA A 825 -0.23 19.11 37.95
N LYS A 826 -0.54 19.61 36.74
CA LYS A 826 -1.86 19.43 36.12
C LYS A 826 -2.17 17.94 35.93
N ALA A 827 -1.23 17.15 35.43
CA ALA A 827 -1.44 15.72 35.24
C ALA A 827 -1.83 14.98 36.54
N LYS A 828 -1.27 15.38 37.70
CA LYS A 828 -1.65 14.80 39.00
C LYS A 828 -2.99 15.31 39.53
N ALA A 829 -3.38 16.55 39.22
CA ALA A 829 -4.72 17.05 39.51
C ALA A 829 -5.78 16.31 38.68
N GLU A 830 -5.53 16.13 37.37
CA GLU A 830 -6.37 15.35 36.47
C GLU A 830 -6.43 13.87 36.89
N LEU A 831 -5.33 13.25 37.33
CA LEU A 831 -5.35 11.90 37.91
C LEU A 831 -6.22 11.80 39.17
N ALA A 832 -6.27 12.84 40.00
CA ALA A 832 -7.18 12.87 41.15
C ALA A 832 -8.65 12.97 40.71
N ALA A 833 -8.99 13.84 39.76
CA ALA A 833 -10.33 13.97 39.19
C ALA A 833 -10.78 12.72 38.39
N CYS A 834 -9.83 12.03 37.76
CA CYS A 834 -9.95 10.72 37.13
C CYS A 834 -10.32 9.59 38.12
N GLY A 835 -10.17 9.81 39.44
CA GLY A 835 -10.31 8.77 40.45
C GLY A 835 -9.13 7.78 40.49
N LYS A 836 -7.99 8.16 39.91
CA LYS A 836 -6.75 7.37 39.81
C LYS A 836 -5.55 8.19 40.32
N PRO A 837 -5.55 8.73 41.57
CA PRO A 837 -4.53 9.67 42.05
C PRO A 837 -3.09 9.10 42.10
N ASN A 838 -2.94 7.77 42.02
CA ASN A 838 -1.64 7.08 41.95
C ASN A 838 -1.28 6.61 40.53
N GLY A 839 -2.04 7.02 39.50
CA GLY A 839 -1.95 6.52 38.13
C GLY A 839 -2.77 5.25 37.86
N PHE A 840 -2.54 4.67 36.69
CA PHE A 840 -3.22 3.46 36.18
C PHE A 840 -2.34 2.74 35.15
N ASP A 841 -2.61 1.46 34.92
CA ASP A 841 -1.92 0.65 33.90
C ASP A 841 -2.69 0.70 32.56
N THR A 842 -1.99 0.71 31.43
CA THR A 842 -2.59 0.64 30.08
C THR A 842 -1.65 0.00 29.06
N THR A 843 -2.18 -0.54 27.96
CA THR A 843 -1.39 -1.04 26.83
C THR A 843 -1.33 0.00 25.71
N MET A 844 -0.17 0.11 25.04
CA MET A 844 -0.01 0.94 23.84
C MET A 844 0.35 0.10 22.62
N ALA A 845 -0.44 0.17 21.56
CA ALA A 845 -0.11 -0.42 20.27
C ALA A 845 0.90 0.46 19.51
N VAL A 846 1.92 -0.18 18.94
CA VAL A 846 3.04 0.45 18.20
C VAL A 846 3.43 -0.43 17.01
N ARG A 847 3.87 0.15 15.90
CA ARG A 847 4.33 -0.63 14.73
C ARG A 847 5.66 -1.33 14.95
N ALA A 848 5.70 -2.63 14.66
CA ALA A 848 6.90 -3.48 14.70
C ALA A 848 7.98 -3.04 13.68
N ASP A 849 7.55 -2.51 12.53
CA ASP A 849 8.41 -2.10 11.41
C ASP A 849 8.84 -0.62 11.46
N ASN A 850 8.55 0.11 12.55
CA ASN A 850 8.83 1.54 12.68
C ASN A 850 9.72 1.86 13.92
N PRO A 851 11.05 1.72 13.83
CA PRO A 851 11.96 1.95 14.96
C PRO A 851 11.88 3.36 15.58
N LYS A 852 11.62 4.40 14.77
CA LYS A 852 11.41 5.77 15.27
C LYS A 852 10.12 5.90 16.10
N GLU A 853 9.10 5.10 15.79
CA GLU A 853 7.84 5.07 16.56
C GLU A 853 8.01 4.29 17.86
N GLN A 854 8.74 3.17 17.85
CA GLN A 854 9.14 2.46 19.07
C GLN A 854 9.99 3.33 20.01
N ALA A 855 10.92 4.12 19.47
CA ALA A 855 11.69 5.09 20.26
C ALA A 855 10.80 6.17 20.90
N ALA A 856 9.85 6.74 20.14
CA ALA A 856 8.88 7.70 20.68
C ALA A 856 7.92 7.06 21.72
N ALA A 857 7.51 5.80 21.50
CA ALA A 857 6.70 5.03 22.43
C ALA A 857 7.41 4.79 23.77
N LEU A 858 8.72 4.50 23.75
CA LEU A 858 9.54 4.38 24.96
C LEU A 858 9.75 5.75 25.64
N ALA A 859 9.90 6.84 24.90
CA ALA A 859 9.93 8.19 25.48
C ALA A 859 8.61 8.52 26.20
N LEU A 860 7.46 8.25 25.55
CA LEU A 860 6.14 8.46 26.13
C LEU A 860 5.91 7.61 27.37
N GLN A 861 6.23 6.31 27.32
CA GLN A 861 6.19 5.40 28.47
C GLN A 861 6.94 5.99 29.68
N ASN A 862 8.13 6.55 29.47
CA ASN A 862 8.93 7.14 30.54
C ASN A 862 8.33 8.44 31.10
N SER A 863 7.79 9.33 30.25
CA SER A 863 7.13 10.57 30.70
C SER A 863 5.87 10.28 31.53
N LEU A 864 4.99 9.40 31.03
CA LEU A 864 3.74 9.01 31.71
C LEU A 864 3.98 8.28 33.04
N LYS A 865 5.06 7.48 33.12
CA LYS A 865 5.47 6.81 34.36
C LYS A 865 5.86 7.79 35.47
N SER A 866 6.26 9.04 35.16
CA SER A 866 6.59 10.06 36.16
C SER A 866 5.39 10.51 37.03
N VAL A 867 4.17 10.26 36.55
CA VAL A 867 2.91 10.51 37.28
C VAL A 867 2.20 9.23 37.73
N GLY A 868 2.81 8.05 37.50
CA GLY A 868 2.27 6.74 37.87
C GLY A 868 1.46 6.03 36.78
N ILE A 869 1.36 6.58 35.56
CA ILE A 869 0.68 5.91 34.44
C ILE A 869 1.65 4.88 33.83
N ASN A 870 1.41 3.60 34.05
CA ASN A 870 2.26 2.52 33.56
C ASN A 870 1.81 2.05 32.17
N VAL A 871 2.52 2.47 31.13
CA VAL A 871 2.25 2.01 29.77
C VAL A 871 3.04 0.74 29.44
N THR A 872 2.38 -0.25 28.85
CA THR A 872 3.00 -1.45 28.26
C THR A 872 2.93 -1.36 26.72
N PRO A 873 4.04 -1.07 26.01
CA PRO A 873 4.07 -1.17 24.56
C PRO A 873 3.88 -2.62 24.09
N GLN A 874 3.04 -2.82 23.08
CA GLN A 874 2.91 -4.07 22.32
C GLN A 874 3.02 -3.76 20.83
N THR A 875 3.77 -4.60 20.10
CA THR A 875 4.00 -4.41 18.67
C THR A 875 2.95 -5.10 17.81
N TYR A 876 2.57 -4.47 16.70
CA TYR A 876 1.79 -5.06 15.62
C TYR A 876 2.45 -4.79 14.26
N GLU A 877 2.18 -5.65 13.29
CA GLU A 877 2.73 -5.52 11.93
C GLU A 877 1.79 -4.70 11.05
N LEU A 878 2.32 -3.88 10.13
CA LEU A 878 1.49 -3.05 9.23
C LEU A 878 0.45 -3.87 8.45
N LYS A 879 0.84 -5.07 7.99
CA LYS A 879 -0.03 -6.03 7.27
C LYS A 879 -1.26 -6.47 8.09
N ASP A 880 -1.19 -6.44 9.43
CA ASP A 880 -2.24 -6.85 10.35
C ASP A 880 -3.04 -5.65 10.89
N MET A 881 -2.69 -4.42 10.47
CA MET A 881 -3.26 -3.17 10.99
C MET A 881 -4.79 -3.21 10.99
N ALA A 882 -5.42 -3.63 9.89
CA ALA A 882 -6.87 -3.62 9.71
C ALA A 882 -7.63 -4.52 10.70
N ASP A 883 -7.03 -5.64 11.12
CA ASP A 883 -7.64 -6.61 12.04
C ASP A 883 -7.16 -6.44 13.49
N THR A 884 -6.10 -5.62 13.71
CA THR A 884 -5.52 -5.36 15.04
C THR A 884 -5.95 -4.01 15.61
N VAL A 885 -5.30 -2.91 15.21
CA VAL A 885 -5.65 -1.55 15.65
C VAL A 885 -6.86 -0.97 14.91
N GLY A 886 -7.09 -1.44 13.68
CA GLY A 886 -8.25 -1.11 12.85
C GLY A 886 -9.49 -1.96 13.14
N SER A 887 -9.47 -2.81 14.16
CA SER A 887 -10.67 -3.52 14.63
C SER A 887 -11.01 -3.08 16.05
N PRO A 888 -12.15 -2.38 16.28
CA PRO A 888 -12.55 -1.94 17.62
C PRO A 888 -12.67 -3.09 18.65
N ASP A 889 -13.11 -4.27 18.22
CA ASP A 889 -13.19 -5.46 19.08
C ASP A 889 -11.81 -6.03 19.41
N THR A 890 -10.85 -6.04 18.46
CA THR A 890 -9.47 -6.43 18.76
C THR A 890 -8.78 -5.41 19.68
N VAL A 891 -8.92 -4.11 19.41
CA VAL A 891 -8.42 -3.03 20.28
C VAL A 891 -8.92 -3.19 21.71
N LYS A 892 -10.22 -3.41 21.89
CA LYS A 892 -10.86 -3.59 23.19
C LYS A 892 -10.42 -4.88 23.89
N SER A 893 -10.39 -6.01 23.19
CA SER A 893 -9.99 -7.30 23.77
C SER A 893 -8.49 -7.38 24.10
N LYS A 894 -7.65 -6.61 23.41
CA LYS A 894 -6.22 -6.45 23.72
C LYS A 894 -5.95 -5.41 24.82
N GLY A 895 -6.93 -4.58 25.18
CA GLY A 895 -6.75 -3.47 26.12
C GLY A 895 -5.82 -2.38 25.57
N TYR A 896 -5.83 -2.14 24.26
CA TYR A 896 -5.06 -1.08 23.61
C TYR A 896 -5.69 0.29 23.88
N GLY A 897 -5.48 0.83 25.09
CA GLY A 897 -5.95 2.15 25.48
C GLY A 897 -5.22 3.29 24.75
N LEU A 898 -3.99 3.04 24.31
CA LEU A 898 -3.19 3.97 23.51
C LEU A 898 -2.83 3.33 22.17
N ILE A 899 -2.89 4.08 21.07
CA ILE A 899 -2.48 3.60 19.73
C ILE A 899 -1.62 4.69 19.09
N MET A 900 -0.31 4.44 18.95
CA MET A 900 0.60 5.39 18.29
C MET A 900 0.50 5.27 16.77
N SER A 901 0.44 6.40 16.06
CA SER A 901 0.28 6.42 14.60
C SER A 901 0.73 7.75 13.99
N SER A 902 0.57 7.90 12.68
CA SER A 902 0.68 9.17 11.96
C SER A 902 -0.25 9.21 10.75
N TRP A 903 -0.77 10.39 10.45
CA TRP A 903 -1.74 10.63 9.38
C TRP A 903 -1.33 11.80 8.49
N ILE A 904 -1.82 11.78 7.26
CA ILE A 904 -1.69 12.82 6.25
C ILE A 904 -2.93 12.73 5.35
N ALA A 905 -3.37 13.88 4.83
CA ALA A 905 -4.47 13.94 3.88
C ALA A 905 -3.98 13.78 2.43
N ASP A 906 -4.79 13.14 1.58
CA ASP A 906 -4.52 13.00 0.14
C ASP A 906 -4.61 14.33 -0.62
N TYR A 907 -5.26 15.34 -0.03
CA TYR A 907 -5.36 16.72 -0.51
C TYR A 907 -5.53 17.68 0.69
N PRO A 908 -5.16 18.96 0.61
CA PRO A 908 -5.05 19.86 1.78
C PRO A 908 -6.39 20.34 2.40
N SER A 909 -7.44 19.52 2.36
CA SER A 909 -8.70 19.72 3.07
C SER A 909 -8.62 19.21 4.51
N GLY A 910 -9.07 20.02 5.47
CA GLY A 910 -9.34 19.55 6.84
C GLY A 910 -10.45 18.50 6.93
N GLY A 911 -11.31 18.40 5.90
CA GLY A 911 -12.34 17.38 5.76
C GLY A 911 -11.73 15.99 5.65
N VAL A 912 -11.03 15.72 4.55
CA VAL A 912 -10.37 14.41 4.36
C VAL A 912 -9.29 14.11 5.41
N PHE A 913 -8.68 15.14 6.03
CA PHE A 913 -7.78 14.92 7.16
C PHE A 913 -8.50 14.40 8.42
N LEU A 914 -9.61 15.03 8.82
CA LEU A 914 -10.26 14.72 10.10
C LEU A 914 -11.38 13.67 10.00
N GLN A 915 -12.06 13.53 8.86
CA GLN A 915 -13.31 12.77 8.79
C GLN A 915 -13.09 11.27 9.10
N ASP A 916 -12.12 10.60 8.46
CA ASP A 916 -11.82 9.19 8.75
C ASP A 916 -11.18 8.96 10.12
N LEU A 917 -10.77 10.02 10.83
CA LEU A 917 -10.28 9.95 12.20
C LEU A 917 -11.37 10.24 13.26
N THR A 918 -12.40 11.03 12.93
CA THR A 918 -13.26 11.66 13.96
C THR A 918 -14.77 11.65 13.68
N ASP A 919 -15.20 11.37 12.45
CA ASP A 919 -16.62 11.19 12.12
C ASP A 919 -17.07 9.79 12.57
N GLY A 920 -18.12 9.72 13.38
CA GLY A 920 -18.62 8.46 13.92
C GLY A 920 -19.20 7.52 12.87
N ARG A 921 -19.55 8.03 11.68
CA ARG A 921 -20.06 7.25 10.54
C ARG A 921 -18.94 6.59 9.74
N ARG A 922 -17.69 7.01 9.95
CA ARG A 922 -16.49 6.37 9.36
C ARG A 922 -15.97 5.20 10.22
N ILE A 923 -16.57 4.92 11.38
CA ILE A 923 -16.20 3.77 12.23
C ILE A 923 -16.53 2.45 11.51
N ARG A 924 -15.54 1.54 11.43
CA ARG A 924 -15.64 0.23 10.76
C ARG A 924 -15.38 -0.93 11.74
N GLY A 925 -15.85 -2.13 11.42
CA GLY A 925 -15.55 -3.35 12.19
C GLY A 925 -14.11 -3.86 12.02
N THR A 926 -13.54 -3.65 10.83
CA THR A 926 -12.14 -3.84 10.46
C THR A 926 -11.70 -2.71 9.52
N GLY A 927 -10.40 -2.42 9.45
CA GLY A 927 -9.89 -1.28 8.65
C GLY A 927 -10.35 0.09 9.13
N ASN A 928 -10.68 0.23 10.42
CA ASN A 928 -11.08 1.47 11.06
C ASN A 928 -9.88 2.41 11.28
N TYR A 929 -10.04 3.70 10.95
CA TYR A 929 -9.05 4.75 11.21
C TYR A 929 -9.45 5.70 12.36
N ASN A 930 -10.75 5.74 12.72
CA ASN A 930 -11.27 6.38 13.92
C ASN A 930 -10.99 5.48 15.14
N PHE A 931 -9.70 5.33 15.48
CA PHE A 931 -9.20 4.45 16.54
C PHE A 931 -9.81 4.76 17.92
N THR A 932 -10.24 6.00 18.14
CA THR A 932 -10.83 6.45 19.41
C THR A 932 -12.27 5.99 19.57
N GLY A 933 -12.94 5.62 18.47
CA GLY A 933 -14.38 5.31 18.45
C GLY A 933 -15.25 6.56 18.65
N LEU A 934 -14.73 7.74 18.34
CA LEU A 934 -15.42 9.01 18.51
C LEU A 934 -16.63 9.09 17.58
N ASN A 935 -17.82 9.27 18.18
CA ASN A 935 -19.08 9.45 17.48
C ASN A 935 -19.89 10.54 18.18
N ASP A 936 -19.48 11.79 17.95
CA ASP A 936 -20.14 12.98 18.51
C ASP A 936 -21.07 13.61 17.44
N PRO A 937 -22.35 13.87 17.76
CA PRO A 937 -23.33 14.35 16.80
C PRO A 937 -23.07 15.78 16.31
N GLU A 938 -22.39 16.63 17.08
CA GLU A 938 -22.00 17.98 16.62
C GLU A 938 -20.84 17.90 15.64
N ILE A 939 -19.86 17.01 15.87
CA ILE A 939 -18.76 16.76 14.92
C ILE A 939 -19.31 16.22 13.60
N ASN A 940 -20.15 15.19 13.64
CA ASN A 940 -20.80 14.64 12.46
C ASN A 940 -21.61 15.74 11.72
N GLY A 941 -22.37 16.56 12.45
CA GLY A 941 -23.15 17.65 11.90
C GLY A 941 -22.33 18.82 11.34
N TRP A 942 -21.11 19.05 11.81
CA TRP A 942 -20.18 20.03 11.22
C TRP A 942 -19.52 19.51 9.95
N PHE A 943 -19.24 18.20 9.84
CA PHE A 943 -18.85 17.61 8.57
C PHE A 943 -19.95 17.78 7.51
N ASP A 944 -21.22 17.53 7.86
CA ASP A 944 -22.34 17.69 6.91
C ASP A 944 -22.47 19.14 6.41
N GLN A 945 -22.29 20.11 7.31
CA GLN A 945 -22.26 21.54 6.96
C GLN A 945 -21.05 21.92 6.09
N ALA A 946 -19.92 21.22 6.22
CA ALA A 946 -18.70 21.49 5.46
C ALA A 946 -18.75 20.84 4.07
N THR A 947 -19.20 19.58 3.98
CA THR A 947 -19.42 18.88 2.71
C THR A 947 -20.46 19.59 1.84
N ALA A 948 -21.47 20.22 2.45
CA ALA A 948 -22.45 21.07 1.74
C ALA A 948 -21.93 22.46 1.32
N GLN A 949 -20.70 22.85 1.70
CA GLN A 949 -20.18 24.21 1.50
C GLN A 949 -19.31 24.34 0.25
N THR A 950 -19.69 25.21 -0.69
CA THR A 950 -18.91 25.49 -1.91
C THR A 950 -17.85 26.59 -1.74
N ASP A 951 -17.78 27.22 -0.56
CA ASP A 951 -16.76 28.20 -0.15
C ASP A 951 -15.71 27.53 0.77
N PRO A 952 -14.47 27.27 0.29
CA PRO A 952 -13.43 26.61 1.07
C PRO A 952 -13.05 27.33 2.36
N ALA A 953 -13.22 28.66 2.44
CA ALA A 953 -12.92 29.41 3.67
C ALA A 953 -13.91 29.06 4.79
N ARG A 954 -15.20 28.93 4.45
CA ARG A 954 -16.26 28.51 5.38
C ARG A 954 -16.17 27.03 5.75
N ALA A 955 -15.74 26.17 4.82
CA ALA A 955 -15.44 24.77 5.14
C ALA A 955 -14.30 24.68 6.18
N ALA A 956 -13.22 25.45 5.98
CA ALA A 956 -12.10 25.53 6.92
C ALA A 956 -12.49 26.04 8.33
N GLU A 957 -13.49 26.92 8.45
CA GLU A 957 -14.04 27.32 9.76
C GLU A 957 -14.76 26.18 10.49
N LEU A 958 -15.39 25.25 9.76
CA LEU A 958 -16.04 24.07 10.34
C LEU A 958 -14.99 23.00 10.70
N TYR A 959 -14.00 22.76 9.85
CA TYR A 959 -12.87 21.88 10.16
C TYR A 959 -12.09 22.34 11.40
N ARG A 960 -11.92 23.65 11.60
CA ARG A 960 -11.37 24.22 12.84
C ARG A 960 -12.18 23.85 14.07
N LYS A 961 -13.51 23.98 14.04
CA LYS A 961 -14.38 23.62 15.18
C LYS A 961 -14.26 22.15 15.55
N VAL A 962 -14.20 21.25 14.55
CA VAL A 962 -13.92 19.83 14.78
C VAL A 962 -12.54 19.66 15.42
N ASN A 963 -11.49 20.28 14.87
CA ASN A 963 -10.11 20.21 15.37
C ASN A 963 -10.00 20.65 16.85
N HIS A 964 -10.68 21.74 17.24
CA HIS A 964 -10.73 22.23 18.63
C HIS A 964 -11.49 21.26 19.54
N LYS A 965 -12.73 20.88 19.20
CA LYS A 965 -13.57 19.98 20.02
C LYS A 965 -12.95 18.58 20.20
N VAL A 966 -12.17 18.11 19.23
CA VAL A 966 -11.41 16.85 19.30
C VAL A 966 -10.20 16.97 20.25
N ALA A 967 -9.52 18.12 20.25
CA ALA A 967 -8.46 18.42 21.20
C ALA A 967 -8.99 18.58 22.63
N ASP A 968 -10.05 19.37 22.83
CA ASP A 968 -10.71 19.58 24.12
C ASP A 968 -11.16 18.26 24.78
N GLY A 969 -11.68 17.33 23.98
CA GLY A 969 -12.07 16.00 24.42
C GLY A 969 -10.90 15.07 24.77
N ALA A 970 -9.65 15.49 24.58
CA ALA A 970 -8.42 14.73 24.78
C ALA A 970 -8.42 13.36 24.06
N TYR A 971 -9.05 13.26 22.89
CA TYR A 971 -9.14 12.00 22.13
C TYR A 971 -7.81 11.62 21.47
N TYR A 972 -6.98 12.61 21.17
CA TYR A 972 -5.67 12.44 20.58
C TYR A 972 -4.62 13.25 21.35
N LEU A 973 -3.45 12.65 21.56
CA LEU A 973 -2.21 13.33 21.88
C LEU A 973 -1.45 13.53 20.56
N PRO A 974 -1.65 14.64 19.82
CA PRO A 974 -0.72 15.03 18.77
C PRO A 974 0.64 15.36 19.41
N TYR A 975 1.75 15.09 18.70
CA TYR A 975 3.08 15.37 19.25
C TYR A 975 4.09 15.90 18.24
N LEU A 976 3.87 15.73 16.92
CA LEU A 976 4.68 16.36 15.87
C LEU A 976 3.88 16.61 14.59
N ALA A 977 4.00 17.80 13.99
CA ALA A 977 3.91 17.97 12.54
C ALA A 977 5.30 17.72 11.93
N THR A 978 5.41 16.72 11.05
CA THR A 978 6.68 16.25 10.48
C THR A 978 7.30 17.31 9.55
N ARG A 979 8.63 17.45 9.62
CA ARG A 979 9.46 18.25 8.70
C ARG A 979 10.57 17.37 8.09
N THR A 980 11.14 17.79 6.96
CA THR A 980 12.23 17.08 6.28
C THR A 980 13.28 18.05 5.74
N LEU A 981 14.50 18.04 6.31
CA LEU A 981 15.63 18.81 5.81
C LEU A 981 16.11 18.29 4.45
N ASN A 982 15.78 19.00 3.38
CA ASN A 982 16.12 18.67 2.00
C ASN A 982 17.23 19.60 1.46
N TYR A 983 18.09 19.08 0.57
CA TYR A 983 19.16 19.86 -0.08
C TYR A 983 18.84 20.15 -1.54
N ARG A 984 19.01 21.42 -1.95
CA ARG A 984 18.85 21.90 -3.33
C ARG A 984 20.21 22.26 -3.94
N ASN A 985 20.51 21.74 -5.13
CA ASN A 985 21.71 22.15 -5.87
C ASN A 985 21.60 23.64 -6.27
N PRO A 986 22.62 24.50 -5.99
CA PRO A 986 22.58 25.94 -6.30
C PRO A 986 22.32 26.31 -7.76
N ARG A 987 22.50 25.37 -8.70
CA ARG A 987 22.22 25.62 -10.12
C ARG A 987 20.73 25.60 -10.48
N LEU A 988 19.86 25.11 -9.60
CA LEU A 988 18.42 25.10 -9.82
C LEU A 988 17.85 26.54 -9.88
N THR A 989 16.88 26.74 -10.76
CA THR A 989 16.09 27.98 -10.88
C THR A 989 14.61 27.74 -10.61
N ASN A 990 13.92 28.77 -10.12
CA ASN A 990 12.51 28.74 -9.68
C ASN A 990 12.23 27.71 -8.58
N VAL A 991 13.13 27.55 -7.62
CA VAL A 991 12.92 26.60 -6.51
C VAL A 991 11.96 27.21 -5.50
N TYR A 992 10.84 26.53 -5.24
CA TYR A 992 9.96 26.79 -4.11
C TYR A 992 9.28 25.50 -3.66
N VAL A 993 9.00 25.40 -2.37
CA VAL A 993 8.14 24.38 -1.75
C VAL A 993 6.68 24.75 -2.02
N THR A 994 5.85 23.74 -2.29
CA THR A 994 4.38 23.88 -2.28
C THR A 994 3.77 22.98 -1.21
N ASP A 995 2.90 23.55 -0.38
CA ASP A 995 2.22 22.84 0.71
C ASP A 995 1.32 21.70 0.18
N ALA A 996 0.91 21.77 -1.10
CA ALA A 996 0.12 20.73 -1.76
C ALA A 996 0.84 19.38 -1.90
N TYR A 997 2.18 19.36 -1.85
CA TYR A 997 2.99 18.15 -1.95
C TYR A 997 4.07 18.04 -0.85
N GLY A 998 4.08 18.96 0.13
CA GLY A 998 5.04 18.96 1.26
C GLY A 998 6.51 19.15 0.85
N GLY A 999 6.78 19.69 -0.34
CA GLY A 999 8.11 19.75 -0.93
C GLY A 999 8.15 20.62 -2.21
N VAL A 1000 9.33 20.69 -2.84
CA VAL A 1000 9.60 21.48 -4.05
C VAL A 1000 8.71 21.08 -5.22
N ASP A 1001 8.10 22.06 -5.92
CA ASP A 1001 7.27 21.80 -7.11
C ASP A 1001 8.13 21.51 -8.36
N LEU A 1002 8.10 20.27 -8.83
CA LEU A 1002 9.03 19.78 -9.85
C LEU A 1002 8.78 20.40 -11.24
N GLN A 1003 7.54 20.78 -11.56
CA GLN A 1003 7.19 21.40 -12.85
C GLN A 1003 7.75 22.81 -13.04
N ALA A 1004 8.13 23.50 -11.95
CA ALA A 1004 8.63 24.87 -12.00
C ALA A 1004 10.14 24.93 -12.25
N LEU A 1005 10.88 23.87 -11.87
CA LEU A 1005 12.33 23.84 -11.84
C LEU A 1005 12.95 24.12 -13.22
N GLY A 1006 14.01 24.93 -13.23
CA GLY A 1006 14.92 25.12 -14.36
C GLY A 1006 16.39 25.05 -13.93
N LEU A 1007 17.30 25.44 -14.83
CA LEU A 1007 18.74 25.38 -14.62
C LEU A 1007 19.41 26.72 -15.00
N SER A 1008 20.30 27.20 -14.14
CA SER A 1008 20.96 28.51 -14.30
C SER A 1008 22.12 28.48 -15.30
N ASP A 1009 22.84 27.36 -15.41
CA ASP A 1009 24.03 27.16 -16.26
C ASP A 1009 23.78 26.21 -17.44
N GLY A 1010 22.97 25.17 -17.25
CA GLY A 1010 22.50 24.24 -18.28
C GLY A 1010 23.49 23.13 -18.65
N LYS A 1011 24.44 22.82 -17.76
CA LYS A 1011 25.42 21.73 -17.91
C LYS A 1011 25.18 20.67 -16.85
#